data_AF-A0A953YAZ2-F1
#
_entry.id   AF-A0A953YAZ2-F1
#
_cell.length_a   1.000
_cell.length_b   1.000
_cell.length_c   1.000
_cell.angle_alpha   90.00
_cell.angle_beta   90.00
_cell.angle_gamma   90.00
#
_symmetry.space_group_name_H-M   'P 1'
#
loop_
_entity.id
_entity.type
_entity.pdbx_description
1 polymer ?
#
loop_
_entity_poly.entity_id
_entity_poly.type
_entity_poly.pdbx_seq_one_letter_code
_entity_poly.pdbx_strand_id
1 'polypeptide(L)'
;MASPTAENLLCPCCGLVFRARTMGSSYYISGTDTDLRETGSIEEVRRYSVVTCSECGFSGNAWTFAELELTEGEKRRLQEMLGYTPGKASLLGAAGDFERFRLAARCYLNRGLDSAALAELDLQAYYVARDLGRRDLVPQLRDEAAGLFAKALEEELEPPLRMRYAYLAGELNRRAGRQREALHFFDEALQAGREAAQDPEVDGDAWLVGSLTRRMQALALYKHAPAAEVLERIGEAHPDAAGELRRILASRRDRASVEAMLVAWKDAPNRDRTAMLRELLDDPPKQAFELLTEALEGPAPEDVRLAARALGALGDPRAAEHLLAALRRGILSTEGTVVEALRNLRDPSEAHLAEVREILADWERVYGHLDPDDAWTFRPDATPLKNYLYVEGGTAGLELLIRDMRELKENDLWDKVPAGGPVSAALALGGEDVVLALRGLLRAERPAARRWAAYCLAELGAEEARSDVRRLLNDDDSVVCLQAASALARLNDSRNEGVVLTQLRKLDEGDVPFALHFLVPFKSPAVKAYLLELRASGVVTPGEVLPLLGRQQLDDELRDLLNTSLLDTDDDTRAGAVTGVAFSGDASVARRLRMLYDQEPSDDVRRRIVFGLGRLAQQGVERESTVEFLRDRLAHGNQRLRFSTALTLLQLGDPTGIDIVRDRAALFDESFDRYDLVAPALKVLAAYDASDRPTAGVA
;
A
#
# COMPACT_ATOMS: atom_id res chain seq x y z
N MET A 1 -3.09 -14.53 0.49
CA MET A 1 -3.62 -13.62 -0.55
C MET A 1 -4.92 -14.20 -1.03
N ALA A 2 -6.00 -13.42 -1.08
CA ALA A 2 -7.21 -13.86 -1.77
C ALA A 2 -6.85 -14.08 -3.24
N SER A 3 -7.23 -15.21 -3.81
CA SER A 3 -7.01 -15.47 -5.23
C SER A 3 -8.23 -16.21 -5.77
N PRO A 4 -8.76 -15.80 -6.93
CA PRO A 4 -9.86 -16.50 -7.56
C PRO A 4 -9.46 -17.96 -7.82
N THR A 5 -10.28 -18.90 -7.37
CA THR A 5 -10.05 -20.33 -7.55
C THR A 5 -10.54 -20.76 -8.92
N ALA A 6 -9.77 -21.60 -9.60
CA ALA A 6 -10.19 -22.17 -10.89
C ALA A 6 -10.95 -23.47 -10.63
N GLU A 7 -12.25 -23.45 -10.87
CA GLU A 7 -13.18 -24.55 -10.60
C GLU A 7 -13.81 -25.08 -11.90
N ASN A 8 -14.18 -26.36 -11.89
CA ASN A 8 -14.93 -26.96 -12.98
C ASN A 8 -16.42 -26.85 -12.66
N LEU A 9 -17.16 -26.12 -13.48
CA LEU A 9 -18.60 -25.89 -13.32
C LEU A 9 -19.38 -26.64 -14.39
N LEU A 10 -20.49 -27.25 -13.99
CA LEU A 10 -21.47 -27.83 -14.90
C LEU A 10 -22.46 -26.75 -15.35
N CYS A 11 -22.59 -26.52 -16.64
CA CYS A 11 -23.57 -25.59 -17.17
C CYS A 11 -24.99 -26.16 -17.07
N PRO A 12 -25.92 -25.50 -16.35
CA PRO A 12 -27.29 -26.00 -16.20
C PRO A 12 -28.09 -25.90 -17.51
N CYS A 13 -27.64 -25.10 -18.48
CA CYS A 13 -28.33 -24.85 -19.74
C CYS A 13 -27.95 -25.85 -20.84
N CYS A 14 -26.65 -26.15 -21.04
CA CYS A 14 -26.19 -27.06 -22.10
C CYS A 14 -25.49 -28.34 -21.60
N GLY A 15 -25.23 -28.47 -20.29
CA GLY A 15 -24.57 -29.64 -19.71
C GLY A 15 -23.05 -29.67 -19.89
N LEU A 16 -22.44 -28.63 -20.46
CA LEU A 16 -20.98 -28.55 -20.58
C LEU A 16 -20.32 -28.42 -19.21
N VAL A 17 -19.29 -29.21 -18.96
CA VAL A 17 -18.34 -28.97 -17.87
C VAL A 17 -17.23 -28.06 -18.39
N PHE A 18 -17.09 -26.86 -17.82
CA PHE A 18 -16.08 -25.89 -18.22
C PHE A 18 -15.34 -25.34 -17.01
N ARG A 19 -14.11 -24.89 -17.23
CA ARG A 19 -13.27 -24.31 -16.19
C ARG A 19 -13.52 -22.81 -16.10
N ALA A 20 -13.89 -22.32 -14.91
CA ALA A 20 -14.13 -20.91 -14.63
C ALA A 20 -13.36 -20.47 -13.39
N ARG A 21 -13.05 -19.17 -13.31
CA ARG A 21 -12.58 -18.56 -12.06
C ARG A 21 -13.79 -18.15 -11.23
N THR A 22 -13.81 -18.52 -9.96
CA THR A 22 -14.88 -18.20 -9.01
C THR A 22 -14.31 -17.44 -7.80
N MET A 23 -15.21 -16.89 -6.98
CA MET A 23 -14.87 -16.26 -5.72
C MET A 23 -14.42 -17.36 -4.74
N GLY A 24 -13.11 -17.47 -4.51
CA GLY A 24 -12.57 -18.40 -3.51
C GLY A 24 -13.01 -18.02 -2.08
N SER A 25 -12.98 -18.98 -1.15
CA SER A 25 -13.50 -18.82 0.22
C SER A 25 -12.60 -18.01 1.17
N SER A 26 -11.46 -17.50 0.71
CA SER A 26 -10.49 -16.78 1.55
C SER A 26 -10.23 -15.36 1.04
N TYR A 27 -11.02 -14.41 1.53
CA TYR A 27 -10.77 -12.98 1.38
C TYR A 27 -10.99 -12.25 2.71
N TYR A 28 -10.28 -11.14 2.90
CA TYR A 28 -10.51 -10.21 4.00
C TYR A 28 -11.16 -8.93 3.48
N ILE A 29 -12.05 -8.37 4.29
CA ILE A 29 -12.70 -7.07 4.12
C ILE A 29 -11.98 -6.08 5.02
N SER A 30 -11.46 -4.99 4.45
CA SER A 30 -10.79 -3.91 5.19
C SER A 30 -11.74 -2.78 5.62
N GLY A 31 -12.91 -2.68 5.00
CA GLY A 31 -13.90 -1.65 5.30
C GLY A 31 -15.04 -1.65 4.29
N THR A 32 -16.02 -0.79 4.52
CA THR A 32 -17.24 -0.68 3.70
C THR A 32 -17.53 0.78 3.40
N ASP A 33 -17.75 1.10 2.11
CA ASP A 33 -18.16 2.43 1.67
C ASP A 33 -19.62 2.74 2.06
N THR A 34 -20.02 4.01 1.94
CA THR A 34 -21.41 4.43 2.18
C THR A 34 -22.43 3.78 1.24
N ASP A 35 -22.04 3.22 0.10
CA ASP A 35 -22.96 2.44 -0.75
C ASP A 35 -23.04 0.96 -0.35
N LEU A 36 -22.49 0.55 0.80
CA LEU A 36 -22.33 -0.85 1.22
C LEU A 36 -21.33 -1.64 0.36
N ARG A 37 -20.51 -0.95 -0.44
CA ARG A 37 -19.41 -1.58 -1.18
C ARG A 37 -18.30 -1.98 -0.21
N GLU A 38 -18.09 -3.27 -0.01
CA GLU A 38 -16.95 -3.79 0.75
C GLU A 38 -15.64 -3.52 -0.02
N THR A 39 -14.56 -3.28 0.72
CA THR A 39 -13.20 -2.98 0.22
C THR A 39 -12.19 -3.94 0.82
N GLY A 40 -11.01 -4.04 0.22
CA GLY A 40 -9.93 -4.93 0.64
C GLY A 40 -9.64 -5.98 -0.43
N SER A 41 -9.25 -7.19 -0.03
CA SER A 41 -8.94 -8.26 -1.00
C SER A 41 -10.16 -8.79 -1.75
N ILE A 42 -11.38 -8.43 -1.31
CA ILE A 42 -12.63 -8.82 -1.97
C ILE A 42 -12.76 -8.23 -3.39
N GLU A 43 -12.13 -7.08 -3.66
CA GLU A 43 -12.15 -6.41 -4.97
C GLU A 43 -11.62 -7.33 -6.08
N GLU A 44 -10.69 -8.23 -5.73
CA GLU A 44 -10.05 -9.15 -6.66
C GLU A 44 -10.94 -10.35 -7.03
N VAL A 45 -11.86 -10.72 -6.14
CA VAL A 45 -12.74 -11.88 -6.30
C VAL A 45 -14.14 -11.48 -6.77
N ARG A 46 -14.61 -10.25 -6.46
CA ARG A 46 -15.92 -9.73 -6.91
C ARG A 46 -16.05 -9.69 -8.42
N ARG A 47 -14.96 -9.44 -9.14
CA ARG A 47 -14.89 -9.52 -10.61
C ARG A 47 -15.39 -10.86 -11.19
N TYR A 48 -15.31 -11.92 -10.39
CA TYR A 48 -15.68 -13.29 -10.76
C TYR A 48 -16.98 -13.75 -10.07
N SER A 49 -17.81 -12.81 -9.59
CA SER A 49 -19.14 -13.13 -9.06
C SER A 49 -20.09 -13.70 -10.11
N VAL A 50 -19.87 -13.34 -11.39
CA VAL A 50 -20.63 -13.85 -12.54
C VAL A 50 -19.74 -14.72 -13.40
N VAL A 51 -20.22 -15.92 -13.69
CA VAL A 51 -19.58 -16.87 -14.60
C VAL A 51 -20.42 -17.04 -15.87
N THR A 52 -19.75 -17.32 -16.98
CA THR A 52 -20.36 -17.50 -18.30
C THR A 52 -19.90 -18.82 -18.90
N CYS A 53 -20.84 -19.66 -19.32
CA CYS A 53 -20.55 -20.88 -20.05
C CYS A 53 -19.90 -20.54 -21.39
N SER A 54 -18.74 -21.14 -21.67
CA SER A 54 -17.96 -20.90 -22.88
C SER A 54 -18.63 -21.40 -24.16
N GLU A 55 -19.62 -22.30 -24.05
CA GLU A 55 -20.28 -22.89 -25.21
C GLU A 55 -21.63 -22.23 -25.51
N CYS A 56 -22.56 -22.21 -24.55
CA CYS A 56 -23.88 -21.64 -24.77
C CYS A 56 -24.02 -20.17 -24.36
N GLY A 57 -23.06 -19.59 -23.64
CA GLY A 57 -23.14 -18.21 -23.15
C GLY A 57 -24.05 -18.00 -21.93
N PHE A 58 -24.64 -19.06 -21.39
CA PHE A 58 -25.45 -18.98 -20.16
C PHE A 58 -24.61 -18.39 -19.02
N SER A 59 -25.14 -17.35 -18.38
CA SER A 59 -24.42 -16.56 -17.38
C SER A 59 -25.23 -16.41 -16.11
N GLY A 60 -24.55 -16.45 -14.95
CA GLY A 60 -25.19 -16.36 -13.64
C GLY A 60 -24.20 -16.27 -12.49
N ASN A 61 -24.72 -16.18 -11.26
CA ASN A 61 -23.91 -16.07 -10.06
C ASN A 61 -23.07 -17.34 -9.85
N ALA A 62 -21.78 -17.18 -9.60
CA ALA A 62 -20.82 -18.27 -9.48
C ALA A 62 -21.23 -19.31 -8.42
N TRP A 63 -21.71 -18.85 -7.27
CA TRP A 63 -22.08 -19.67 -6.10
C TRP A 63 -23.32 -20.53 -6.31
N THR A 64 -24.29 -20.09 -7.12
CA THR A 64 -25.51 -20.88 -7.40
C THR A 64 -25.50 -21.47 -8.81
N PHE A 65 -24.42 -21.32 -9.57
CA PHE A 65 -24.40 -21.65 -10.99
C PHE A 65 -24.60 -23.14 -11.27
N ALA A 66 -23.89 -24.00 -10.53
CA ALA A 66 -23.93 -25.45 -10.73
C ALA A 66 -25.15 -26.11 -10.06
N GLU A 67 -25.72 -25.46 -9.04
CA GLU A 67 -26.89 -25.94 -8.29
C GLU A 67 -28.21 -25.54 -8.96
N LEU A 68 -28.17 -24.66 -9.96
CA LEU A 68 -29.36 -24.16 -10.62
C LEU A 68 -30.02 -25.23 -11.48
N GLU A 69 -31.27 -25.57 -11.17
CA GLU A 69 -32.10 -26.43 -12.00
C GLU A 69 -32.93 -25.60 -13.00
N LEU A 70 -32.83 -25.95 -14.28
CA LEU A 70 -33.62 -25.36 -15.36
C LEU A 70 -34.57 -26.39 -15.94
N THR A 71 -35.84 -26.02 -16.10
CA THR A 71 -36.81 -26.84 -16.83
C THR A 71 -36.44 -26.93 -18.31
N GLU A 72 -36.87 -28.00 -18.99
CA GLU A 72 -36.65 -28.15 -20.44
C GLU A 72 -37.28 -27.04 -21.30
N GLY A 73 -38.28 -26.33 -20.76
CA GLY A 73 -38.85 -25.13 -21.38
C GLY A 73 -37.93 -23.92 -21.24
N GLU A 74 -37.35 -23.70 -20.06
CA GLU A 74 -36.39 -22.60 -19.83
C GLU A 74 -35.10 -22.80 -20.60
N LYS A 75 -34.57 -24.02 -20.64
CA LYS A 75 -33.38 -24.36 -21.43
C LYS A 75 -33.58 -23.96 -22.89
N ARG A 76 -34.70 -24.36 -23.50
CA ARG A 76 -35.01 -24.00 -24.90
C ARG A 76 -35.08 -22.49 -25.12
N ARG A 77 -35.81 -21.76 -24.27
CA ARG A 77 -35.91 -20.29 -24.38
C ARG A 77 -34.54 -19.60 -24.24
N LEU A 78 -33.73 -20.03 -23.26
CA LEU A 78 -32.39 -19.50 -23.03
C LEU A 78 -31.46 -19.81 -24.21
N GLN A 79 -31.47 -21.04 -24.72
CA GLN A 79 -30.65 -21.44 -25.87
C GLN A 79 -31.01 -20.65 -27.13
N GLU A 80 -32.31 -20.42 -27.39
CA GLU A 80 -32.77 -19.57 -28.49
C GLU A 80 -32.30 -18.12 -28.31
N MET A 81 -32.48 -17.54 -27.12
CA MET A 81 -32.07 -16.17 -26.80
C MET A 81 -30.56 -15.95 -26.92
N LEU A 82 -29.77 -16.96 -26.54
CA LEU A 82 -28.31 -16.94 -26.59
C LEU A 82 -27.76 -17.29 -27.99
N GLY A 83 -28.62 -17.71 -28.92
CA GLY A 83 -28.21 -18.16 -30.26
C GLY A 83 -27.37 -19.44 -30.23
N TYR A 84 -27.61 -20.31 -29.25
CA TYR A 84 -26.84 -21.53 -29.05
C TYR A 84 -27.05 -22.51 -30.20
N THR A 85 -25.94 -23.02 -30.76
CA THR A 85 -25.94 -24.09 -31.76
C THR A 85 -24.98 -25.20 -31.29
N PRO A 86 -25.44 -26.45 -31.13
CA PRO A 86 -24.59 -27.55 -30.67
C PRO A 86 -23.31 -27.72 -31.51
N GLY A 87 -22.15 -27.83 -30.85
CA GLY A 87 -20.87 -28.07 -31.52
C GLY A 87 -20.23 -26.84 -32.20
N LYS A 88 -20.84 -25.66 -32.13
CA LYS A 88 -20.23 -24.40 -32.55
C LYS A 88 -19.87 -23.60 -31.31
N ALA A 89 -18.58 -23.55 -30.98
CA ALA A 89 -18.10 -22.73 -29.87
C ALA A 89 -18.57 -21.30 -30.08
N SER A 90 -19.26 -20.76 -29.08
CA SER A 90 -19.62 -19.36 -29.08
C SER A 90 -18.34 -18.51 -29.11
N LEU A 91 -18.35 -17.41 -29.88
CA LEU A 91 -17.29 -16.39 -29.86
C LEU A 91 -17.13 -15.74 -28.45
N LEU A 92 -17.98 -16.10 -27.49
CA LEU A 92 -18.04 -15.61 -26.12
C LEU A 92 -17.04 -16.25 -25.14
N GLY A 93 -16.16 -17.14 -25.60
CA GLY A 93 -15.10 -17.75 -24.75
C GLY A 93 -14.14 -16.74 -24.09
N ALA A 94 -14.21 -15.46 -24.47
CA ALA A 94 -13.49 -14.34 -23.87
C ALA A 94 -14.41 -13.14 -23.56
N ALA A 95 -15.65 -13.38 -23.10
CA ALA A 95 -16.55 -12.30 -22.68
C ALA A 95 -15.86 -11.42 -21.62
N GLY A 96 -15.68 -10.14 -21.93
CA GLY A 96 -15.15 -9.16 -20.98
C GLY A 96 -16.05 -9.03 -19.75
N ASP A 97 -15.52 -8.47 -18.67
CA ASP A 97 -16.20 -8.47 -17.36
C ASP A 97 -17.65 -8.00 -17.43
N PHE A 98 -17.90 -6.83 -18.05
CA PHE A 98 -19.24 -6.26 -18.16
C PHE A 98 -20.15 -6.97 -19.16
N GLU A 99 -19.58 -7.66 -20.15
CA GLU A 99 -20.38 -8.49 -21.05
C GLU A 99 -20.98 -9.70 -20.30
N ARG A 100 -20.25 -10.26 -19.34
CA ARG A 100 -20.77 -11.31 -18.45
C ARG A 100 -21.97 -10.83 -17.65
N PHE A 101 -21.89 -9.62 -17.07
CA PHE A 101 -23.02 -9.00 -16.36
C PHE A 101 -24.22 -8.77 -17.29
N ARG A 102 -24.00 -8.24 -18.50
CA ARG A 102 -25.08 -8.05 -19.50
C ARG A 102 -25.75 -9.37 -19.89
N LEU A 103 -24.97 -10.44 -20.08
CA LEU A 103 -25.50 -11.76 -20.38
C LEU A 103 -26.26 -12.36 -19.19
N ALA A 104 -25.76 -12.17 -17.97
CA ALA A 104 -26.45 -12.60 -16.76
C ALA A 104 -27.80 -11.89 -16.62
N ALA A 105 -27.86 -10.57 -16.85
CA ALA A 105 -29.11 -9.81 -16.81
C ALA A 105 -30.13 -10.34 -17.84
N ARG A 106 -29.68 -10.66 -19.06
CA ARG A 106 -30.53 -11.30 -20.09
C ARG A 106 -31.02 -12.68 -19.67
N CYS A 107 -30.17 -13.48 -19.02
CA CYS A 107 -30.55 -14.79 -18.49
C CYS A 107 -31.57 -14.66 -17.35
N TYR A 108 -31.40 -13.67 -16.47
CA TYR A 108 -32.31 -13.39 -15.34
C TYR A 108 -33.70 -13.00 -15.85
N LEU A 109 -33.77 -12.07 -16.80
CA LEU A 109 -35.02 -11.65 -17.44
C LEU A 109 -35.76 -12.81 -18.12
N ASN A 110 -35.04 -13.71 -18.82
CA ASN A 110 -35.65 -14.86 -19.48
C ASN A 110 -36.16 -15.94 -18.51
N ARG A 111 -35.57 -15.98 -17.31
CA ARG A 111 -36.00 -16.84 -16.21
C ARG A 111 -37.13 -16.22 -15.38
N GLY A 112 -37.52 -14.98 -15.67
CA GLY A 112 -38.57 -14.27 -14.94
C GLY A 112 -38.18 -13.95 -13.50
N LEU A 113 -36.89 -13.71 -13.23
CA LEU A 113 -36.45 -13.20 -11.94
C LEU A 113 -36.97 -11.77 -11.72
N ASP A 114 -37.17 -11.43 -10.46
CA ASP A 114 -37.74 -10.16 -10.02
C ASP A 114 -36.77 -8.97 -10.20
N SER A 115 -37.29 -7.77 -9.96
CA SER A 115 -36.51 -6.54 -10.07
C SER A 115 -35.37 -6.51 -9.03
N ALA A 116 -35.56 -7.15 -7.88
CA ALA A 116 -34.57 -7.28 -6.82
C ALA A 116 -33.30 -8.04 -7.27
N ALA A 117 -33.46 -9.19 -7.91
CA ALA A 117 -32.35 -9.98 -8.43
C ALA A 117 -31.54 -9.22 -9.50
N LEU A 118 -32.23 -8.45 -10.35
CA LEU A 118 -31.58 -7.59 -11.34
C LEU A 118 -30.85 -6.41 -10.68
N ALA A 119 -31.44 -5.79 -9.65
CA ALA A 119 -30.83 -4.68 -8.93
C ALA A 119 -29.52 -5.09 -8.25
N GLU A 120 -29.48 -6.26 -7.60
CA GLU A 120 -28.26 -6.80 -6.99
C GLU A 120 -27.18 -7.13 -8.02
N LEU A 121 -27.57 -7.66 -9.19
CA LEU A 121 -26.65 -7.94 -10.29
C LEU A 121 -26.01 -6.64 -10.83
N ASP A 122 -26.81 -5.60 -11.03
CA ASP A 122 -26.32 -4.30 -11.52
C ASP A 122 -25.51 -3.56 -10.46
N LEU A 123 -25.84 -3.72 -9.17
CA LEU A 123 -25.02 -3.22 -8.06
C LEU A 123 -23.62 -3.87 -8.08
N GLN A 124 -23.53 -5.18 -8.29
CA GLN A 124 -22.25 -5.87 -8.47
C GLN A 124 -21.50 -5.36 -9.69
N ALA A 125 -22.17 -5.16 -10.83
CA ALA A 125 -21.54 -4.61 -12.03
C ALA A 125 -20.98 -3.19 -11.77
N TYR A 126 -21.75 -2.34 -11.08
CA TYR A 126 -21.31 -1.01 -10.65
C TYR A 126 -20.08 -1.09 -9.73
N TYR A 127 -20.06 -2.02 -8.77
CA TYR A 127 -18.89 -2.22 -7.92
C TYR A 127 -17.67 -2.69 -8.69
N VAL A 128 -17.82 -3.67 -9.59
CA VAL A 128 -16.71 -4.14 -10.43
C VAL A 128 -16.17 -3.00 -11.31
N ALA A 129 -17.03 -2.09 -11.80
CA ALA A 129 -16.56 -0.89 -12.49
C ALA A 129 -15.73 0.04 -11.60
N ARG A 130 -16.11 0.19 -10.32
CA ARG A 130 -15.31 0.96 -9.35
C ARG A 130 -13.98 0.28 -9.05
N ASP A 131 -13.99 -1.02 -8.79
CA ASP A 131 -12.81 -1.84 -8.47
C ASP A 131 -11.79 -1.79 -9.62
N LEU A 132 -12.25 -1.84 -10.87
CA LEU A 132 -11.41 -1.74 -12.07
C LEU A 132 -11.09 -0.29 -12.49
N GLY A 133 -11.56 0.72 -11.76
CA GLY A 133 -11.35 2.13 -12.09
C GLY A 133 -11.99 2.60 -13.39
N ARG A 134 -13.04 1.93 -13.88
CA ARG A 134 -13.77 2.23 -15.14
C ARG A 134 -14.71 3.42 -15.00
N ARG A 135 -14.13 4.61 -14.82
CA ARG A 135 -14.84 5.89 -14.63
C ARG A 135 -15.87 6.20 -15.72
N ASP A 136 -15.68 5.66 -16.92
CA ASP A 136 -16.59 5.78 -18.06
C ASP A 136 -17.91 5.01 -17.86
N LEU A 137 -17.89 3.87 -17.16
CA LEU A 137 -19.08 3.03 -16.94
C LEU A 137 -19.78 3.30 -15.61
N VAL A 138 -19.06 3.84 -14.61
CA VAL A 138 -19.60 4.07 -13.26
C VAL A 138 -20.92 4.85 -13.25
N PRO A 139 -21.08 5.99 -13.96
CA PRO A 139 -22.33 6.75 -13.91
C PRO A 139 -23.52 5.98 -14.46
N GLN A 140 -23.32 5.26 -15.58
CA GLN A 140 -24.36 4.47 -16.23
C GLN A 140 -24.82 3.33 -15.31
N LEU A 141 -23.89 2.49 -14.85
CA LEU A 141 -24.22 1.32 -14.03
C LEU A 141 -24.83 1.71 -12.67
N ARG A 142 -24.37 2.83 -12.08
CA ARG A 142 -24.97 3.40 -10.87
C ARG A 142 -26.44 3.77 -11.09
N ASP A 143 -26.72 4.44 -12.21
CA ASP A 143 -28.06 4.95 -12.51
C ASP A 143 -29.02 3.81 -12.89
N GLU A 144 -28.53 2.79 -13.60
CA GLU A 144 -29.25 1.54 -13.88
C GLU A 144 -29.61 0.80 -12.58
N ALA A 145 -28.62 0.57 -11.71
CA ALA A 145 -28.83 -0.06 -10.40
C ALA A 145 -29.83 0.73 -9.52
N ALA A 146 -29.70 2.06 -9.46
CA ALA A 146 -30.62 2.91 -8.71
C ALA A 146 -32.07 2.80 -9.22
N GLY A 147 -32.26 2.75 -10.54
CA GLY A 147 -33.57 2.57 -11.16
C GLY A 147 -34.18 1.19 -10.91
N LEU A 148 -33.36 0.14 -10.85
CA LEU A 148 -33.83 -1.22 -10.53
C LEU A 148 -34.18 -1.37 -9.06
N PHE A 149 -33.41 -0.80 -8.12
CA PHE A 149 -33.81 -0.78 -6.71
C PHE A 149 -35.12 -0.02 -6.50
N ALA A 150 -35.31 1.12 -7.18
CA ALA A 150 -36.58 1.85 -7.14
C ALA A 150 -37.77 0.98 -7.59
N LYS A 151 -37.60 0.19 -8.66
CA LYS A 151 -38.63 -0.75 -9.13
C LYS A 151 -38.85 -1.91 -8.16
N ALA A 152 -37.79 -2.46 -7.58
CA ALA A 152 -37.88 -3.54 -6.61
C ALA A 152 -38.68 -3.12 -5.36
N LEU A 153 -38.63 -1.83 -4.97
CA LEU A 153 -39.40 -1.30 -3.86
C LEU A 153 -40.91 -1.18 -4.14
N GLU A 154 -41.33 -1.22 -5.40
CA GLU A 154 -42.76 -1.30 -5.78
C GLU A 154 -43.36 -2.69 -5.47
N GLU A 155 -42.52 -3.70 -5.27
CA GLU A 155 -42.89 -5.07 -4.94
C GLU A 155 -43.06 -5.24 -3.41
N GLU A 156 -43.73 -6.33 -3.00
CA GLU A 156 -43.89 -6.65 -1.58
C GLU A 156 -42.59 -7.26 -1.04
N LEU A 157 -41.89 -6.50 -0.18
CA LEU A 157 -40.62 -6.89 0.42
C LEU A 157 -40.74 -6.87 1.95
N GLU A 158 -40.09 -7.85 2.58
CA GLU A 158 -39.95 -7.89 4.04
C GLU A 158 -39.21 -6.63 4.56
N PRO A 159 -39.58 -6.11 5.75
CA PRO A 159 -39.07 -4.83 6.24
C PRO A 159 -37.53 -4.68 6.25
N PRO A 160 -36.72 -5.69 6.64
CA PRO A 160 -35.26 -5.58 6.59
C PRO A 160 -34.71 -5.40 5.17
N LEU A 161 -35.26 -6.14 4.21
CA LEU A 161 -34.84 -6.09 2.80
C LEU A 161 -35.28 -4.78 2.15
N ARG A 162 -36.52 -4.35 2.43
CA ARG A 162 -37.04 -3.04 2.00
C ARG A 162 -36.15 -1.91 2.51
N MET A 163 -35.74 -1.94 3.78
CA MET A 163 -34.83 -0.94 4.34
C MET A 163 -33.50 -0.90 3.60
N ARG A 164 -32.86 -2.06 3.33
CA ARG A 164 -31.59 -2.13 2.61
C ARG A 164 -31.71 -1.60 1.19
N TYR A 165 -32.77 -1.95 0.46
CA TYR A 165 -32.97 -1.51 -0.91
C TYR A 165 -33.32 -0.03 -1.01
N ALA A 166 -34.14 0.49 -0.09
CA ALA A 166 -34.43 1.90 0.01
C ALA A 166 -33.16 2.70 0.36
N TYR A 167 -32.32 2.20 1.26
CA TYR A 167 -31.03 2.83 1.53
C TYR A 167 -30.12 2.88 0.30
N LEU A 168 -29.95 1.76 -0.41
CA LEU A 168 -29.14 1.68 -1.63
C LEU A 168 -29.68 2.60 -2.73
N ALA A 169 -30.99 2.60 -2.97
CA ALA A 169 -31.63 3.53 -3.90
C ALA A 169 -31.35 4.99 -3.50
N GLY A 170 -31.48 5.33 -2.22
CA GLY A 170 -31.19 6.65 -1.69
C GLY A 170 -29.74 7.07 -1.91
N GLU A 171 -28.79 6.21 -1.55
CA GLU A 171 -27.35 6.50 -1.63
C GLU A 171 -26.86 6.60 -3.08
N LEU A 172 -27.31 5.71 -3.96
CA LEU A 172 -26.96 5.76 -5.38
C LEU A 172 -27.50 7.04 -6.04
N ASN A 173 -28.72 7.46 -5.69
CA ASN A 173 -29.28 8.74 -6.14
C ASN A 173 -28.52 9.95 -5.55
N ARG A 174 -28.11 9.90 -4.27
CA ARG A 174 -27.30 10.95 -3.64
C ARG A 174 -25.96 11.13 -4.36
N ARG A 175 -25.29 10.02 -4.68
CA ARG A 175 -24.04 9.98 -5.47
C ARG A 175 -24.24 10.47 -6.90
N ALA A 176 -25.45 10.36 -7.43
CA ALA A 176 -25.82 10.92 -8.73
C ALA A 176 -26.19 12.41 -8.71
N GLY A 177 -26.25 13.03 -7.53
CA GLY A 177 -26.73 14.41 -7.38
C GLY A 177 -28.25 14.56 -7.48
N ARG A 178 -29.00 13.46 -7.50
CA ARG A 178 -30.47 13.41 -7.51
C ARG A 178 -31.01 13.52 -6.08
N GLN A 179 -30.90 14.72 -5.52
CA GLN A 179 -31.15 14.97 -4.10
C GLN A 179 -32.58 14.64 -3.67
N ARG A 180 -33.60 14.97 -4.48
CA ARG A 180 -35.02 14.75 -4.12
C ARG A 180 -35.33 13.27 -4.01
N GLU A 181 -34.89 12.49 -5.00
CA GLU A 181 -35.03 11.05 -5.08
C GLU A 181 -34.26 10.37 -3.93
N ALA A 182 -33.04 10.85 -3.65
CA ALA A 182 -32.26 10.35 -2.53
C ALA A 182 -33.00 10.49 -1.19
N LEU A 183 -33.57 11.67 -0.91
CA LEU A 183 -34.30 11.93 0.32
C LEU A 183 -35.58 11.10 0.43
N HIS A 184 -36.32 10.94 -0.67
CA HIS A 184 -37.50 10.09 -0.73
C HIS A 184 -37.18 8.65 -0.29
N PHE A 185 -36.14 8.04 -0.86
CA PHE A 185 -35.77 6.68 -0.50
C PHE A 185 -35.13 6.55 0.89
N PHE A 186 -34.43 7.58 1.38
CA PHE A 186 -33.96 7.57 2.78
C PHE A 186 -35.14 7.62 3.77
N ASP A 187 -36.20 8.39 3.50
CA ASP A 187 -37.40 8.39 4.33
C ASP A 187 -38.08 7.01 4.34
N GLU A 188 -38.16 6.38 3.17
CA GLU A 188 -38.68 5.02 3.02
C GLU A 188 -37.83 3.99 3.79
N ALA A 189 -36.51 4.08 3.73
CA ALA A 189 -35.62 3.22 4.51
C ALA A 189 -35.83 3.39 6.02
N LEU A 190 -35.96 4.63 6.50
CA LEU A 190 -36.24 4.88 7.93
C LEU A 190 -37.63 4.40 8.36
N GLN A 191 -38.62 4.43 7.46
CA GLN A 191 -39.95 3.86 7.69
C GLN A 191 -39.86 2.34 7.84
N ALA A 192 -39.24 1.65 6.87
CA ALA A 192 -39.06 0.20 6.88
C ALA A 192 -38.24 -0.27 8.10
N GLY A 193 -37.22 0.50 8.52
CA GLY A 193 -36.45 0.20 9.72
C GLY A 193 -37.26 0.28 11.02
N ARG A 194 -38.24 1.19 11.10
CA ARG A 194 -39.16 1.27 12.27
C ARG A 194 -40.13 0.09 12.32
N GLU A 195 -40.52 -0.43 11.17
CA GLU A 195 -41.38 -1.61 11.05
C GLU A 195 -40.58 -2.87 11.42
N ALA A 196 -39.35 -3.00 10.93
CA ALA A 196 -38.44 -4.10 11.26
C ALA A 196 -38.08 -4.16 12.75
N ALA A 197 -37.88 -3.02 13.41
CA ALA A 197 -37.52 -2.96 14.84
C ALA A 197 -38.64 -3.41 15.80
N GLN A 198 -39.87 -3.64 15.30
CA GLN A 198 -40.98 -4.18 16.09
C GLN A 198 -40.94 -5.72 16.17
N ASP A 199 -40.07 -6.36 15.39
CA ASP A 199 -39.83 -7.79 15.39
C ASP A 199 -38.55 -8.11 16.19
N PRO A 200 -38.66 -8.79 17.35
CA PRO A 200 -37.52 -9.12 18.20
C PRO A 200 -36.55 -10.15 17.59
N GLU A 201 -36.86 -10.76 16.44
CA GLU A 201 -35.96 -11.67 15.71
C GLU A 201 -35.04 -10.95 14.69
N VAL A 202 -35.17 -9.63 14.50
CA VAL A 202 -34.40 -8.89 13.48
C VAL A 202 -32.99 -8.54 13.99
N ASP A 203 -32.01 -9.10 13.27
CA ASP A 203 -30.57 -9.10 13.53
C ASP A 203 -29.88 -7.71 13.43
N GLY A 204 -28.66 -7.60 13.98
CA GLY A 204 -27.89 -6.35 14.13
C GLY A 204 -27.61 -5.57 12.84
N ASP A 205 -27.73 -6.19 11.67
CA ASP A 205 -27.56 -5.56 10.36
C ASP A 205 -28.62 -4.48 10.06
N ALA A 206 -29.84 -4.62 10.60
CA ALA A 206 -30.88 -3.63 10.43
C ALA A 206 -30.56 -2.31 11.17
N TRP A 207 -29.83 -2.40 12.29
CA TRP A 207 -29.42 -1.22 13.05
C TRP A 207 -28.34 -0.41 12.30
N LEU A 208 -27.42 -1.09 11.63
CA LEU A 208 -26.33 -0.45 10.87
C LEU A 208 -26.86 0.37 9.70
N VAL A 209 -27.76 -0.20 8.88
CA VAL A 209 -28.34 0.49 7.71
C VAL A 209 -29.20 1.68 8.16
N GLY A 210 -29.95 1.56 9.26
CA GLY A 210 -30.70 2.68 9.83
C GLY A 210 -29.79 3.84 10.26
N SER A 211 -28.68 3.54 10.94
CA SER A 211 -27.68 4.54 11.34
C SER A 211 -27.06 5.24 10.13
N LEU A 212 -26.64 4.45 9.13
CA LEU A 212 -26.09 4.95 7.86
C LEU A 212 -27.09 5.83 7.09
N THR A 213 -28.38 5.44 7.08
CA THR A 213 -29.45 6.19 6.42
C THR A 213 -29.56 7.60 7.00
N ARG A 214 -29.62 7.73 8.33
CA ARG A 214 -29.71 9.06 8.99
C ARG A 214 -28.52 9.94 8.67
N ARG A 215 -27.32 9.36 8.64
CA ARG A 215 -26.08 10.08 8.27
C ARG A 215 -26.14 10.55 6.82
N MET A 216 -26.44 9.66 5.88
CA MET A 216 -26.46 10.02 4.46
C MET A 216 -27.61 10.97 4.10
N GLN A 217 -28.73 10.89 4.81
CA GLN A 217 -29.82 11.87 4.71
C GLN A 217 -29.38 13.26 5.21
N ALA A 218 -28.72 13.34 6.38
CA ALA A 218 -28.17 14.60 6.89
C ALA A 218 -27.14 15.19 5.92
N LEU A 219 -26.26 14.35 5.35
CA LEU A 219 -25.33 14.77 4.32
C LEU A 219 -26.05 15.27 3.06
N ALA A 220 -27.09 14.57 2.59
CA ALA A 220 -27.86 15.00 1.43
C ALA A 220 -28.55 16.36 1.66
N LEU A 221 -29.10 16.61 2.84
CA LEU A 221 -29.78 17.86 3.17
C LEU A 221 -28.80 19.02 3.38
N TYR A 222 -27.76 18.78 4.18
CA TYR A 222 -27.02 19.86 4.84
C TYR A 222 -25.60 20.05 4.30
N LYS A 223 -25.12 19.23 3.35
CA LYS A 223 -23.76 19.34 2.78
C LYS A 223 -23.41 20.73 2.26
N HIS A 224 -24.39 21.50 1.79
CA HIS A 224 -24.20 22.87 1.29
C HIS A 224 -25.03 23.92 2.05
N ALA A 225 -25.69 23.55 3.15
CA ALA A 225 -26.48 24.46 3.96
C ALA A 225 -25.56 25.44 4.74
N PRO A 226 -26.02 26.67 5.04
CA PRO A 226 -25.30 27.63 5.88
C PRO A 226 -24.91 27.03 7.25
N ALA A 227 -23.71 27.35 7.74
CA ALA A 227 -23.20 26.78 8.99
C ALA A 227 -24.11 27.01 10.20
N ALA A 228 -24.79 28.17 10.27
CA ALA A 228 -25.73 28.47 11.34
C ALA A 228 -26.94 27.52 11.36
N GLU A 229 -27.49 27.18 10.18
CA GLU A 229 -28.59 26.23 10.04
C GLU A 229 -28.14 24.81 10.45
N VAL A 230 -26.94 24.41 10.01
CA VAL A 230 -26.36 23.11 10.40
C VAL A 230 -26.20 23.02 11.91
N LEU A 231 -25.71 24.10 12.56
CA LEU A 231 -25.49 24.15 14.00
C LEU A 231 -26.80 24.06 14.79
N GLU A 232 -27.84 24.79 14.37
CA GLU A 232 -29.17 24.72 14.98
C GLU A 232 -29.72 23.29 14.94
N ARG A 233 -29.56 22.61 13.79
CA ARG A 233 -30.11 21.26 13.59
C ARG A 233 -29.41 20.17 14.40
N ILE A 234 -28.16 20.37 14.82
CA ILE A 234 -27.45 19.41 15.69
C ILE A 234 -28.22 19.13 16.98
N GLY A 235 -28.86 20.14 17.58
CA GLY A 235 -29.59 20.00 18.84
C GLY A 235 -30.91 19.23 18.74
N GLU A 236 -31.51 19.21 17.56
CA GLU A 236 -32.82 18.58 17.30
C GLU A 236 -32.70 17.20 16.64
N ALA A 237 -31.54 16.90 16.05
CA ALA A 237 -31.31 15.72 15.26
C ALA A 237 -31.09 14.46 16.11
N HIS A 238 -31.40 13.30 15.51
CA HIS A 238 -30.99 12.00 16.05
C HIS A 238 -29.45 11.95 16.19
N PRO A 239 -28.87 11.27 17.21
CA PRO A 239 -27.43 11.24 17.46
C PRO A 239 -26.56 10.92 16.24
N ASP A 240 -26.98 9.96 15.41
CA ASP A 240 -26.25 9.64 14.17
C ASP A 240 -26.25 10.77 13.14
N ALA A 241 -27.39 11.45 12.96
CA ALA A 241 -27.46 12.62 12.08
C ALA A 241 -26.67 13.80 12.67
N ALA A 242 -26.77 14.04 13.97
CA ALA A 242 -26.01 15.07 14.67
C ALA A 242 -24.49 14.88 14.51
N GLY A 243 -24.00 13.64 14.62
CA GLY A 243 -22.59 13.31 14.38
C GLY A 243 -22.16 13.61 12.94
N GLU A 244 -22.99 13.32 11.94
CA GLU A 244 -22.68 13.68 10.55
C GLU A 244 -22.70 15.20 10.31
N LEU A 245 -23.65 15.93 10.91
CA LEU A 245 -23.69 17.39 10.84
C LEU A 245 -22.43 18.03 11.44
N ARG A 246 -21.93 17.50 12.56
CA ARG A 246 -20.65 17.90 13.15
C ARG A 246 -19.47 17.66 12.21
N ARG A 247 -19.43 16.48 11.54
CA ARG A 247 -18.42 16.19 10.51
C ARG A 247 -18.51 17.15 9.33
N ILE A 248 -19.71 17.49 8.87
CA ILE A 248 -19.91 18.46 7.78
C ILE A 248 -19.32 19.81 8.16
N LEU A 249 -19.55 20.31 9.37
CA LEU A 249 -18.94 21.55 9.86
C LEU A 249 -17.41 21.43 9.88
N ALA A 250 -16.88 20.32 10.39
CA ALA A 250 -15.44 20.07 10.47
C ALA A 250 -14.75 19.91 9.10
N SER A 251 -15.47 19.45 8.07
CA SER A 251 -14.95 19.29 6.70
C SER A 251 -14.81 20.62 5.93
N ARG A 252 -15.39 21.71 6.44
CA ARG A 252 -15.41 23.01 5.78
C ARG A 252 -14.36 23.96 6.37
N ARG A 253 -13.88 24.88 5.55
CA ARG A 253 -12.82 25.84 5.91
C ARG A 253 -13.26 27.29 5.92
N ASP A 254 -14.51 27.58 5.59
CA ASP A 254 -15.05 28.93 5.69
C ASP A 254 -15.20 29.35 7.16
N ARG A 255 -15.07 30.65 7.41
CA ARG A 255 -15.07 31.21 8.78
C ARG A 255 -16.32 30.82 9.58
N ALA A 256 -17.50 30.82 8.96
CA ALA A 256 -18.75 30.51 9.66
C ALA A 256 -18.80 29.03 10.07
N SER A 257 -18.34 28.12 9.20
CA SER A 257 -18.26 26.69 9.52
C SER A 257 -17.24 26.39 10.61
N VAL A 258 -16.08 27.08 10.61
CA VAL A 258 -15.08 26.93 11.68
C VAL A 258 -15.62 27.42 13.02
N GLU A 259 -16.28 28.59 13.05
CA GLU A 259 -16.92 29.10 14.28
C GLU A 259 -18.01 28.15 14.77
N ALA A 260 -18.85 27.62 13.88
CA ALA A 260 -19.89 26.65 14.23
C ALA A 260 -19.33 25.30 14.70
N MET A 261 -18.25 24.81 14.07
CA MET A 261 -17.55 23.59 14.47
C MET A 261 -17.03 23.71 15.92
N LEU A 262 -16.41 24.83 16.27
CA LEU A 262 -15.89 25.08 17.62
C LEU A 262 -17.00 25.11 18.68
N VAL A 263 -18.18 25.62 18.33
CA VAL A 263 -19.35 25.55 19.22
C VAL A 263 -19.83 24.11 19.35
N ALA A 264 -20.01 23.40 18.23
CA ALA A 264 -20.53 22.05 18.19
C ALA A 264 -19.63 21.01 18.88
N TRP A 265 -18.31 21.27 18.96
CA TRP A 265 -17.33 20.43 19.63
C TRP A 265 -17.55 20.32 21.14
N LYS A 266 -17.92 21.43 21.80
CA LYS A 266 -18.02 21.50 23.26
C LYS A 266 -18.95 20.43 23.83
N ASP A 267 -20.08 20.23 23.16
CA ASP A 267 -21.10 19.26 23.55
C ASP A 267 -21.06 17.96 22.71
N ALA A 268 -20.01 17.76 21.92
CA ALA A 268 -19.88 16.57 21.07
C ALA A 268 -19.51 15.32 21.89
N PRO A 269 -20.20 14.18 21.70
CA PRO A 269 -19.77 12.88 22.22
C PRO A 269 -18.39 12.47 21.69
N ASN A 270 -17.66 11.62 22.43
CA ASN A 270 -16.31 11.16 22.03
C ASN A 270 -16.25 10.61 20.60
N ARG A 271 -17.23 9.78 20.20
CA ARG A 271 -17.30 9.22 18.84
C ARG A 271 -17.33 10.30 17.76
N ASP A 272 -18.07 11.38 18.02
CA ASP A 272 -18.23 12.49 17.07
C ASP A 272 -16.98 13.36 17.05
N ARG A 273 -16.34 13.58 18.21
CA ARG A 273 -15.06 14.28 18.32
C ARG A 273 -13.96 13.61 17.50
N THR A 274 -13.78 12.29 17.63
CA THR A 274 -12.85 11.52 16.79
C THR A 274 -13.17 11.68 15.30
N ALA A 275 -14.45 11.65 14.92
CA ALA A 275 -14.85 11.83 13.54
C ALA A 275 -14.59 13.25 13.01
N MET A 276 -14.77 14.28 13.84
CA MET A 276 -14.41 15.66 13.51
C MET A 276 -12.89 15.81 13.34
N LEU A 277 -12.08 15.23 14.24
CA LEU A 277 -10.61 15.28 14.15
C LEU A 277 -10.09 14.68 12.84
N ARG A 278 -10.70 13.60 12.34
CA ARG A 278 -10.34 13.00 11.04
C ARG A 278 -10.52 13.97 9.87
N GLU A 279 -11.49 14.89 9.93
CA GLU A 279 -11.70 15.91 8.88
C GLU A 279 -10.67 17.05 8.94
N LEU A 280 -9.85 17.13 10.01
CA LEU A 280 -8.89 18.21 10.26
C LEU A 280 -7.43 17.83 9.97
N LEU A 281 -7.14 16.59 9.60
CA LEU A 281 -5.78 16.04 9.60
C LEU A 281 -4.76 16.79 8.73
N ASP A 282 -5.11 17.07 7.48
CA ASP A 282 -4.14 17.57 6.50
C ASP A 282 -4.22 19.09 6.27
N ASP A 283 -5.32 19.73 6.68
CA ASP A 283 -5.54 21.18 6.55
C ASP A 283 -6.35 21.72 7.74
N PRO A 284 -5.80 21.79 8.95
CA PRO A 284 -6.53 22.29 10.10
C PRO A 284 -6.61 23.83 10.11
N PRO A 285 -7.78 24.44 10.37
CA PRO A 285 -7.88 25.88 10.54
C PRO A 285 -7.16 26.32 11.82
N LYS A 286 -6.47 27.48 11.78
CA LYS A 286 -5.70 28.00 12.92
C LYS A 286 -6.50 28.14 14.22
N GLN A 287 -7.80 28.38 14.11
CA GLN A 287 -8.72 28.53 15.24
C GLN A 287 -9.00 27.20 15.96
N ALA A 288 -8.68 26.05 15.35
CA ALA A 288 -8.82 24.73 15.98
C ALA A 288 -7.72 24.43 16.99
N PHE A 289 -6.70 25.29 17.15
CA PHE A 289 -5.55 25.04 18.04
C PHE A 289 -5.96 24.54 19.44
N GLU A 290 -6.85 25.27 20.12
CA GLU A 290 -7.30 24.93 21.49
C GLU A 290 -8.06 23.59 21.56
N LEU A 291 -8.81 23.25 20.51
CA LEU A 291 -9.55 22.00 20.41
C LEU A 291 -8.58 20.83 20.18
N LEU A 292 -7.57 21.04 19.33
CA LEU A 292 -6.55 20.04 19.05
C LEU A 292 -5.68 19.77 20.29
N THR A 293 -5.33 20.79 21.06
CA THR A 293 -4.60 20.61 22.33
C THR A 293 -5.47 19.90 23.37
N GLU A 294 -6.76 20.23 23.48
CA GLU A 294 -7.71 19.48 24.33
C GLU A 294 -7.75 17.98 23.95
N ALA A 295 -7.84 17.67 22.65
CA ALA A 295 -7.86 16.29 22.16
C ALA A 295 -6.53 15.56 22.43
N LEU A 296 -5.40 16.26 22.26
CA LEU A 296 -4.06 15.73 22.56
C LEU A 296 -3.88 15.42 24.06
N GLU A 297 -4.50 16.18 24.94
CA GLU A 297 -4.51 15.97 26.39
C GLU A 297 -5.52 14.90 26.83
N GLY A 298 -6.38 14.43 25.92
CA GLY A 298 -7.34 13.35 26.17
C GLY A 298 -6.68 11.98 26.41
N PRO A 299 -7.38 11.01 27.04
CA PRO A 299 -6.83 9.68 27.31
C PRO A 299 -6.97 8.71 26.12
N ALA A 300 -7.69 9.09 25.06
CA ALA A 300 -7.98 8.21 23.93
C ALA A 300 -6.81 8.20 22.92
N PRO A 301 -6.15 7.06 22.66
CA PRO A 301 -4.98 7.01 21.78
C PRO A 301 -5.26 7.51 20.35
N GLU A 302 -6.44 7.21 19.81
CA GLU A 302 -6.84 7.66 18.48
C GLU A 302 -6.95 9.19 18.42
N ASP A 303 -7.60 9.82 19.39
CA ASP A 303 -7.74 11.29 19.43
C ASP A 303 -6.37 11.96 19.56
N VAL A 304 -5.47 11.38 20.36
CA VAL A 304 -4.09 11.86 20.52
C VAL A 304 -3.32 11.77 19.21
N ARG A 305 -3.41 10.66 18.47
CA ARG A 305 -2.78 10.50 17.15
C ARG A 305 -3.31 11.52 16.16
N LEU A 306 -4.64 11.64 16.05
CA LEU A 306 -5.27 12.55 15.09
C LEU A 306 -4.93 14.01 15.43
N ALA A 307 -4.99 14.39 16.70
CA ALA A 307 -4.66 15.73 17.17
C ALA A 307 -3.19 16.07 16.94
N ALA A 308 -2.26 15.15 17.26
CA ALA A 308 -0.84 15.34 17.01
C ALA A 308 -0.56 15.59 15.52
N ARG A 309 -1.12 14.75 14.63
CA ARG A 309 -0.97 14.92 13.17
C ARG A 309 -1.51 16.28 12.70
N ALA A 310 -2.70 16.67 13.16
CA ALA A 310 -3.26 17.98 12.82
C ALA A 310 -2.41 19.15 13.36
N LEU A 311 -1.90 19.07 14.60
CA LEU A 311 -1.00 20.10 15.15
C LEU A 311 0.31 20.20 14.36
N GLY A 312 0.87 19.07 13.93
CA GLY A 312 2.02 19.03 13.03
C GLY A 312 1.72 19.71 11.68
N ALA A 313 0.59 19.38 11.05
CA ALA A 313 0.15 20.00 9.79
C ALA A 313 -0.11 21.51 9.94
N LEU A 314 -0.60 21.95 11.11
CA LEU A 314 -0.78 23.36 11.43
C LEU A 314 0.56 24.12 11.50
N GLY A 315 1.63 23.45 11.95
CA GLY A 315 2.98 24.01 12.06
C GLY A 315 3.09 25.16 13.06
N ASP A 316 2.19 25.27 14.04
CA ASP A 316 2.23 26.32 15.06
C ASP A 316 3.23 25.95 16.17
N PRO A 317 4.32 26.72 16.38
CA PRO A 317 5.35 26.39 17.36
C PRO A 317 4.83 26.26 18.80
N ARG A 318 3.67 26.87 19.12
CA ARG A 318 3.02 26.74 20.44
C ARG A 318 2.62 25.29 20.75
N ALA A 319 2.45 24.44 19.73
CA ALA A 319 2.12 23.03 19.92
C ALA A 319 3.25 22.22 20.56
N ALA A 320 4.50 22.71 20.52
CA ALA A 320 5.67 21.97 20.99
C ALA A 320 5.52 21.54 22.47
N GLU A 321 5.13 22.45 23.36
CA GLU A 321 4.97 22.15 24.78
C GLU A 321 3.89 21.07 25.02
N HIS A 322 2.77 21.13 24.30
CA HIS A 322 1.69 20.13 24.43
C HIS A 322 2.10 18.76 23.87
N LEU A 323 2.83 18.72 22.75
CA LEU A 323 3.35 17.47 22.17
C LEU A 323 4.39 16.82 23.09
N LEU A 324 5.28 17.61 23.71
CA LEU A 324 6.24 17.09 24.69
C LEU A 324 5.55 16.55 25.95
N ALA A 325 4.50 17.23 26.43
CA ALA A 325 3.66 16.72 27.51
C ALA A 325 2.95 15.40 27.14
N ALA A 326 2.46 15.28 25.90
CA ALA A 326 1.87 14.04 25.41
C ALA A 326 2.88 12.88 25.38
N LEU A 327 4.11 13.14 24.93
CA LEU A 327 5.20 12.15 25.00
C LEU A 327 5.50 11.74 26.45
N ARG A 328 5.65 12.70 27.38
CA ARG A 328 5.89 12.39 28.80
C ARG A 328 4.82 11.47 29.40
N ARG A 329 3.56 11.64 28.98
CA ARG A 329 2.45 10.81 29.46
C ARG A 329 2.51 9.37 28.94
N GLY A 330 3.18 9.11 27.82
CA GLY A 330 3.41 7.77 27.28
C GLY A 330 2.10 7.04 26.93
N ILE A 331 1.35 7.58 25.95
CA ILE A 331 0.15 6.90 25.45
C ILE A 331 0.52 5.87 24.40
N LEU A 332 0.06 4.64 24.61
CA LEU A 332 0.33 3.48 23.77
C LEU A 332 0.20 3.77 22.28
N SER A 333 1.27 3.51 21.53
CA SER A 333 1.31 3.60 20.07
C SER A 333 1.03 4.99 19.52
N THR A 334 1.37 6.05 20.25
CA THR A 334 1.22 7.46 19.79
C THR A 334 2.56 8.15 19.51
N GLU A 335 3.66 7.58 20.00
CA GLU A 335 4.99 8.19 20.06
C GLU A 335 5.48 8.59 18.67
N GLY A 336 5.35 7.70 17.68
CA GLY A 336 5.73 7.99 16.30
C GLY A 336 4.99 9.19 15.71
N THR A 337 3.67 9.26 15.90
CA THR A 337 2.85 10.38 15.40
C THR A 337 3.18 11.69 16.10
N VAL A 338 3.40 11.66 17.42
CA VAL A 338 3.73 12.85 18.20
C VAL A 338 5.14 13.38 17.85
N VAL A 339 6.12 12.50 17.66
CA VAL A 339 7.46 12.90 17.17
C VAL A 339 7.39 13.49 15.76
N GLU A 340 6.60 12.89 14.87
CA GLU A 340 6.44 13.42 13.52
C GLU A 340 5.78 14.81 13.54
N ALA A 341 4.81 15.02 14.44
CA ALA A 341 4.24 16.35 14.65
C ALA A 341 5.31 17.36 15.11
N LEU A 342 6.20 16.98 16.03
CA LEU A 342 7.33 17.83 16.47
C LEU A 342 8.26 18.19 15.32
N ARG A 343 8.61 17.24 14.44
CA ARG A 343 9.41 17.51 13.23
C ARG A 343 8.75 18.57 12.33
N ASN A 344 7.44 18.47 12.15
CA ASN A 344 6.69 19.36 11.28
C ASN A 344 6.57 20.79 11.82
N LEU A 345 6.80 21.02 13.12
CA LEU A 345 6.88 22.38 13.67
C LEU A 345 8.14 23.15 13.22
N ARG A 346 9.21 22.43 12.83
CA ARG A 346 10.52 22.93 12.38
C ARG A 346 11.29 23.73 13.45
N ASP A 347 12.60 23.86 13.25
CA ASP A 347 13.53 24.66 14.07
C ASP A 347 13.39 24.46 15.60
N PRO A 348 13.54 23.23 16.12
CA PRO A 348 13.41 22.98 17.55
C PRO A 348 14.47 23.76 18.35
N SER A 349 14.04 24.40 19.44
CA SER A 349 14.97 25.05 20.37
C SER A 349 15.80 24.02 21.13
N GLU A 350 17.00 24.39 21.57
CA GLU A 350 17.83 23.53 22.45
C GLU A 350 17.10 23.12 23.74
N ALA A 351 16.19 23.97 24.23
CA ALA A 351 15.34 23.62 25.37
C ALA A 351 14.38 22.47 25.04
N HIS A 352 13.75 22.50 23.86
CA HIS A 352 12.89 21.40 23.39
C HIS A 352 13.70 20.11 23.21
N LEU A 353 14.90 20.20 22.61
CA LEU A 353 15.77 19.03 22.43
C LEU A 353 16.25 18.48 23.78
N ALA A 354 16.55 19.34 24.75
CA ALA A 354 16.89 18.93 26.12
C ALA A 354 15.72 18.17 26.77
N GLU A 355 14.50 18.66 26.59
CA GLU A 355 13.30 18.00 27.11
C GLU A 355 13.06 16.63 26.47
N VAL A 356 13.23 16.49 25.15
CA VAL A 356 13.14 15.17 24.49
C VAL A 356 14.22 14.21 25.02
N ARG A 357 15.44 14.70 25.29
CA ARG A 357 16.51 13.89 25.92
C ARG A 357 16.14 13.44 27.33
N GLU A 358 15.51 14.29 28.13
CA GLU A 358 15.02 13.92 29.47
C GLU A 358 13.94 12.84 29.39
N ILE A 359 12.97 12.99 28.48
CA ILE A 359 11.91 12.00 28.25
C ILE A 359 12.52 10.65 27.88
N LEU A 360 13.47 10.65 26.93
CA LEU A 360 14.17 9.44 26.52
C LEU A 360 14.91 8.79 27.70
N ALA A 361 15.65 9.58 28.49
CA ALA A 361 16.38 9.07 29.64
C ALA A 361 15.45 8.46 30.70
N ASP A 362 14.28 9.06 30.92
CA ASP A 362 13.26 8.52 31.81
C ASP A 362 12.68 7.20 31.28
N TRP A 363 12.40 7.11 29.98
CA TRP A 363 11.94 5.88 29.36
C TRP A 363 13.00 4.77 29.41
N GLU A 364 14.27 5.08 29.12
CA GLU A 364 15.38 4.12 29.23
C GLU A 364 15.55 3.65 30.68
N ARG A 365 15.37 4.53 31.68
CA ARG A 365 15.42 4.16 33.10
C ARG A 365 14.26 3.27 33.53
N VAL A 366 13.04 3.59 33.11
CA VAL A 366 11.82 2.89 33.53
C VAL A 366 11.63 1.58 32.76
N TYR A 367 11.89 1.56 31.46
CA TYR A 367 11.56 0.44 30.57
C TYR A 367 12.78 -0.26 29.97
N GLY A 368 13.99 0.30 30.08
CA GLY A 368 15.19 -0.26 29.46
C GLY A 368 15.66 -1.60 30.04
N HIS A 369 15.16 -1.99 31.22
CA HIS A 369 15.39 -3.31 31.80
C HIS A 369 14.43 -4.39 31.29
N LEU A 370 13.37 -4.00 30.57
CA LEU A 370 12.42 -4.93 29.98
C LEU A 370 13.02 -5.53 28.71
N ASP A 371 12.77 -6.82 28.50
CA ASP A 371 13.20 -7.51 27.29
C ASP A 371 12.49 -6.90 26.06
N PRO A 372 13.23 -6.31 25.11
CA PRO A 372 12.65 -5.79 23.88
C PRO A 372 11.85 -6.81 23.08
N ASP A 373 12.22 -8.09 23.19
CA ASP A 373 11.68 -9.17 22.38
C ASP A 373 10.47 -9.86 23.06
N ASP A 374 10.13 -9.45 24.30
CA ASP A 374 8.92 -9.92 24.97
C ASP A 374 7.70 -9.17 24.44
N ALA A 375 7.01 -9.81 23.50
CA ALA A 375 5.80 -9.32 22.85
C ALA A 375 4.65 -8.97 23.81
N TRP A 376 4.72 -9.39 25.08
CA TRP A 376 3.70 -9.08 26.10
C TRP A 376 4.05 -7.88 26.99
N THR A 377 5.22 -7.26 26.79
CA THR A 377 5.61 -6.05 27.52
C THR A 377 5.10 -4.78 26.82
N PHE A 378 4.16 -4.09 27.47
CA PHE A 378 3.70 -2.79 27.02
C PHE A 378 4.70 -1.70 27.45
N ARG A 379 5.46 -1.15 26.51
CA ARG A 379 6.39 -0.03 26.74
C ARG A 379 6.33 0.98 25.59
N PRO A 380 6.63 2.27 25.85
CA PRO A 380 6.80 3.25 24.79
C PRO A 380 7.91 2.83 23.83
N ASP A 381 7.68 2.99 22.53
CA ASP A 381 8.74 2.83 21.53
C ASP A 381 9.64 4.07 21.53
N ALA A 382 10.88 3.90 21.97
CA ALA A 382 11.88 4.96 22.02
C ALA A 382 12.48 5.29 20.63
N THR A 383 12.27 4.43 19.63
CA THR A 383 12.89 4.55 18.29
C THR A 383 12.58 5.88 17.62
N PRO A 384 11.32 6.39 17.60
CA PRO A 384 11.02 7.69 17.02
C PRO A 384 11.76 8.84 17.71
N LEU A 385 11.81 8.87 19.05
CA LEU A 385 12.51 9.91 19.81
C LEU A 385 14.00 9.90 19.54
N LYS A 386 14.61 8.70 19.54
CA LYS A 386 16.03 8.53 19.21
C LYS A 386 16.33 9.05 17.81
N ASN A 387 15.51 8.66 16.82
CA ASN A 387 15.66 9.13 15.45
C ASN A 387 15.57 10.66 15.34
N TYR A 388 14.58 11.26 16.01
CA TYR A 388 14.46 12.71 16.10
C TYR A 388 15.71 13.37 16.68
N LEU A 389 16.24 12.85 17.79
CA LEU A 389 17.46 13.36 18.41
C LEU A 389 18.70 13.15 17.56
N TYR A 390 18.82 12.06 16.80
CA TYR A 390 19.96 11.88 15.89
C TYR A 390 20.02 13.01 14.86
N VAL A 391 18.87 13.34 14.27
CA VAL A 391 18.78 14.30 13.16
C VAL A 391 18.84 15.74 13.65
N GLU A 392 18.06 16.08 14.69
CA GLU A 392 17.90 17.46 15.16
C GLU A 392 18.80 17.82 16.34
N GLY A 393 19.38 16.83 17.03
CA GLY A 393 20.06 17.01 18.33
C GLY A 393 21.50 17.52 18.27
N GLY A 394 22.02 17.90 17.09
CA GLY A 394 23.38 18.40 16.90
C GLY A 394 24.44 17.46 17.50
N THR A 395 25.38 18.01 18.27
CA THR A 395 26.46 17.23 18.90
C THR A 395 25.95 16.16 19.86
N ALA A 396 24.94 16.47 20.68
CA ALA A 396 24.37 15.49 21.60
C ALA A 396 23.64 14.37 20.85
N GLY A 397 23.00 14.71 19.72
CA GLY A 397 22.41 13.75 18.79
C GLY A 397 23.45 12.80 18.20
N LEU A 398 24.60 13.33 17.77
CA LEU A 398 25.72 12.53 17.27
C LEU A 398 26.29 11.61 18.36
N GLU A 399 26.46 12.10 19.60
CA GLU A 399 26.91 11.26 20.72
C GLU A 399 25.94 10.10 21.00
N LEU A 400 24.64 10.38 20.98
CA LEU A 400 23.58 9.38 21.12
C LEU A 400 23.64 8.35 19.98
N LEU A 401 23.76 8.80 18.74
CA LEU A 401 23.89 7.94 17.57
C LEU A 401 25.09 6.99 17.72
N ILE A 402 26.23 7.51 18.16
CA ILE A 402 27.46 6.72 18.30
C ILE A 402 27.35 5.73 19.47
N ARG A 403 26.70 6.11 20.58
CA ARG A 403 26.36 5.19 21.68
C ARG A 403 25.53 4.02 21.14
N ASP A 404 24.45 4.32 20.44
CA ASP A 404 23.50 3.30 19.96
C ASP A 404 24.11 2.44 18.84
N MET A 405 24.96 3.01 17.95
CA MET A 405 25.75 2.24 16.98
C MET A 405 26.70 1.24 17.65
N ARG A 406 27.34 1.60 18.78
CA ARG A 406 28.22 0.67 19.53
C ARG A 406 27.44 -0.48 20.13
N GLU A 407 26.18 -0.24 20.45
CA GLU A 407 25.33 -1.20 21.14
C GLU A 407 24.52 -2.10 20.19
N LEU A 408 24.63 -1.92 18.88
CA LEU A 408 23.95 -2.75 17.90
C LEU A 408 24.22 -4.24 18.14
N LYS A 409 23.14 -5.02 18.12
CA LYS A 409 23.17 -6.48 18.07
C LYS A 409 23.23 -6.92 16.61
N GLU A 410 23.76 -8.11 16.38
CA GLU A 410 23.73 -8.70 15.04
C GLU A 410 22.26 -8.95 14.64
N ASN A 411 21.95 -8.73 13.37
CA ASN A 411 20.64 -8.99 12.79
C ASN A 411 20.76 -10.22 11.89
N ASP A 412 19.83 -11.16 12.01
CA ASP A 412 19.73 -12.34 11.14
C ASP A 412 19.54 -11.95 9.66
N LEU A 413 19.08 -10.72 9.40
CA LEU A 413 18.90 -10.17 8.05
C LEU A 413 20.19 -9.48 7.59
N TRP A 414 20.94 -10.18 6.73
CA TRP A 414 22.27 -9.80 6.26
C TRP A 414 22.31 -8.56 5.36
N ASP A 415 21.20 -8.09 4.81
CA ASP A 415 21.16 -6.99 3.84
C ASP A 415 20.23 -5.84 4.27
N LYS A 416 19.46 -6.02 5.34
CA LYS A 416 18.46 -5.05 5.78
C LYS A 416 19.01 -4.13 6.85
N VAL A 417 19.20 -2.87 6.46
CA VAL A 417 19.46 -1.77 7.40
C VAL A 417 18.27 -1.68 8.37
N PRO A 418 18.52 -1.66 9.69
CA PRO A 418 17.45 -1.46 10.68
C PRO A 418 16.69 -0.16 10.41
N ALA A 419 15.39 -0.30 10.21
CA ALA A 419 14.44 0.79 9.97
C ALA A 419 14.47 1.83 11.09
N GLY A 420 14.60 3.12 10.75
CA GLY A 420 14.55 4.22 11.73
C GLY A 420 15.68 4.24 12.78
N GLY A 421 16.64 3.31 12.69
CA GLY A 421 17.73 3.14 13.65
C GLY A 421 18.94 4.05 13.40
N PRO A 422 20.00 3.91 14.22
CA PRO A 422 21.19 4.75 14.14
C PRO A 422 21.96 4.60 12.82
N VAL A 423 21.87 3.44 12.16
CA VAL A 423 22.47 3.20 10.83
C VAL A 423 21.82 4.09 9.77
N SER A 424 20.48 4.10 9.68
CA SER A 424 19.76 4.98 8.76
C SER A 424 20.00 6.46 9.04
N ALA A 425 20.07 6.85 10.31
CA ALA A 425 20.34 8.22 10.71
C ALA A 425 21.77 8.67 10.33
N ALA A 426 22.77 7.80 10.48
CA ALA A 426 24.15 8.10 10.09
C ALA A 426 24.26 8.39 8.59
N LEU A 427 23.54 7.64 7.75
CA LEU A 427 23.48 7.87 6.31
C LEU A 427 22.77 9.16 5.94
N ALA A 428 21.69 9.50 6.66
CA ALA A 428 20.91 10.71 6.42
C ALA A 428 21.67 11.98 6.81
N LEU A 429 22.40 11.95 7.94
CA LEU A 429 23.21 13.06 8.43
C LEU A 429 24.44 13.32 7.55
N GLY A 430 25.25 12.29 7.29
CA GLY A 430 26.52 12.42 6.57
C GLY A 430 27.48 13.46 7.19
N GLY A 431 28.40 13.99 6.38
CA GLY A 431 29.35 15.02 6.81
C GLY A 431 30.61 14.51 7.51
N GLU A 432 31.58 15.40 7.69
CA GLU A 432 32.92 15.06 8.19
C GLU A 432 32.90 14.52 9.62
N ASP A 433 32.08 15.09 10.51
CA ASP A 433 31.98 14.67 11.91
C ASP A 433 31.41 13.25 12.05
N VAL A 434 30.37 12.92 11.27
CA VAL A 434 29.80 11.56 11.23
C VAL A 434 30.82 10.59 10.67
N VAL A 435 31.50 10.93 9.57
CA VAL A 435 32.56 10.09 8.99
C VAL A 435 33.68 9.83 10.01
N LEU A 436 34.16 10.86 10.71
CA LEU A 436 35.18 10.72 11.75
C LEU A 436 34.71 9.79 12.87
N ALA A 437 33.47 9.95 13.33
CA ALA A 437 32.91 9.14 14.40
C ALA A 437 32.72 7.67 13.97
N LEU A 438 32.23 7.42 12.75
CA LEU A 438 32.13 6.08 12.16
C LEU A 438 33.49 5.39 12.02
N ARG A 439 34.55 6.12 11.65
CA ARG A 439 35.92 5.57 11.63
C ARG A 439 36.37 5.07 13.00
N GLY A 440 35.96 5.74 14.07
CA GLY A 440 36.20 5.28 15.44
C GLY A 440 35.51 3.96 15.77
N LEU A 441 34.31 3.74 15.22
CA LEU A 441 33.51 2.53 15.42
C LEU A 441 34.06 1.28 14.72
N LEU A 442 34.97 1.44 13.76
CA LEU A 442 35.69 0.30 13.16
C LEU A 442 36.56 -0.47 14.16
N ARG A 443 36.76 0.06 15.38
CA ARG A 443 37.47 -0.61 16.48
C ARG A 443 36.55 -0.96 17.66
N ALA A 444 35.24 -0.89 17.46
CA ALA A 444 34.27 -1.25 18.49
C ALA A 444 34.40 -2.74 18.86
N GLU A 445 34.07 -3.07 20.11
CA GLU A 445 34.12 -4.44 20.62
C GLU A 445 33.12 -5.35 19.90
N ARG A 446 31.91 -4.85 19.63
CA ARG A 446 30.84 -5.62 18.96
C ARG A 446 31.07 -5.71 17.45
N PRO A 447 30.98 -6.91 16.84
CA PRO A 447 31.07 -7.10 15.39
C PRO A 447 30.05 -6.27 14.60
N ALA A 448 28.79 -6.28 15.03
CA ALA A 448 27.71 -5.49 14.42
C ALA A 448 28.07 -4.00 14.26
N ALA A 449 28.66 -3.40 15.30
CA ALA A 449 29.08 -2.00 15.27
C ALA A 449 30.18 -1.75 14.22
N ARG A 450 31.19 -2.63 14.14
CA ARG A 450 32.26 -2.53 13.13
C ARG A 450 31.72 -2.71 11.73
N ARG A 451 30.86 -3.72 11.54
CA ARG A 451 30.18 -4.05 10.28
C ARG A 451 29.38 -2.85 9.76
N TRP A 452 28.44 -2.33 10.55
CA TRP A 452 27.58 -1.22 10.12
C TRP A 452 28.34 0.09 9.96
N ALA A 453 29.41 0.32 10.73
CA ALA A 453 30.30 1.46 10.49
C ALA A 453 31.00 1.37 9.11
N ALA A 454 31.53 0.19 8.75
CA ALA A 454 32.13 -0.03 7.44
C ALA A 454 31.11 0.12 6.29
N TYR A 455 29.88 -0.36 6.50
CA TYR A 455 28.77 -0.15 5.57
C TYR A 455 28.48 1.35 5.38
N CYS A 456 28.26 2.11 6.46
CA CYS A 456 27.94 3.53 6.37
C CYS A 456 29.05 4.34 5.70
N LEU A 457 30.32 4.07 6.02
CA LEU A 457 31.46 4.76 5.40
C LEU A 457 31.52 4.54 3.88
N ALA A 458 31.17 3.34 3.41
CA ALA A 458 31.11 3.04 2.00
C ALA A 458 29.93 3.74 1.30
N GLU A 459 28.74 3.75 1.92
CA GLU A 459 27.57 4.43 1.37
C GLU A 459 27.73 5.94 1.31
N LEU A 460 28.44 6.52 2.28
CA LEU A 460 28.79 7.94 2.31
C LEU A 460 29.95 8.30 1.36
N GLY A 461 30.60 7.32 0.75
CA GLY A 461 31.74 7.55 -0.16
C GLY A 461 32.99 8.09 0.54
N ALA A 462 33.20 7.76 1.82
CA ALA A 462 34.31 8.24 2.64
C ALA A 462 35.65 7.58 2.27
N GLU A 463 36.27 8.06 1.19
CA GLU A 463 37.52 7.51 0.64
C GLU A 463 38.70 7.59 1.63
N GLU A 464 38.72 8.58 2.50
CA GLU A 464 39.68 8.72 3.59
C GLU A 464 39.64 7.56 4.61
N ALA A 465 38.52 6.85 4.71
CA ALA A 465 38.37 5.70 5.60
C ALA A 465 38.86 4.39 4.97
N ARG A 466 39.26 4.38 3.69
CA ARG A 466 39.63 3.17 2.95
C ARG A 466 40.75 2.36 3.64
N SER A 467 41.76 3.04 4.22
CA SER A 467 42.82 2.34 4.97
C SER A 467 42.34 1.75 6.29
N ASP A 468 41.33 2.36 6.91
CA ASP A 468 40.77 1.89 8.16
C ASP A 468 39.89 0.66 7.94
N VAL A 469 39.01 0.71 6.93
CA VAL A 469 38.17 -0.43 6.51
C VAL A 469 39.02 -1.62 6.07
N ARG A 470 40.17 -1.39 5.42
CA ARG A 470 41.09 -2.47 5.02
C ARG A 470 41.53 -3.36 6.18
N ARG A 471 41.64 -2.83 7.40
CA ARG A 471 42.06 -3.62 8.56
C ARG A 471 41.03 -4.69 8.93
N LEU A 472 39.75 -4.46 8.61
CA LEU A 472 38.65 -5.39 8.86
C LEU A 472 38.59 -6.59 7.90
N LEU A 473 39.44 -6.64 6.86
CA LEU A 473 39.53 -7.82 5.99
C LEU A 473 40.05 -9.07 6.72
N ASN A 474 40.72 -8.89 7.86
CA ASN A 474 41.24 -9.95 8.72
C ASN A 474 40.57 -9.91 10.11
N ASP A 475 39.32 -9.44 10.18
CA ASP A 475 38.55 -9.46 11.42
C ASP A 475 38.26 -10.91 11.85
N ASP A 476 38.09 -11.13 13.14
CA ASP A 476 37.74 -12.45 13.68
C ASP A 476 36.33 -12.87 13.25
N ASP A 477 35.46 -11.89 12.99
CA ASP A 477 34.09 -12.11 12.52
C ASP A 477 34.00 -12.17 10.98
N SER A 478 33.37 -13.23 10.48
CA SER A 478 33.26 -13.48 9.02
C SER A 478 32.37 -12.46 8.31
N VAL A 479 31.33 -11.96 8.99
CA VAL A 479 30.40 -10.96 8.44
C VAL A 479 31.07 -9.60 8.34
N VAL A 480 31.87 -9.24 9.34
CA VAL A 480 32.69 -8.03 9.31
C VAL A 480 33.68 -8.08 8.13
N CYS A 481 34.33 -9.23 7.89
CA CYS A 481 35.21 -9.42 6.74
C CYS A 481 34.49 -9.24 5.40
N LEU A 482 33.31 -9.87 5.24
CA LEU A 482 32.47 -9.77 4.04
C LEU A 482 32.07 -8.31 3.77
N GLN A 483 31.60 -7.63 4.82
CA GLN A 483 31.20 -6.22 4.74
C GLN A 483 32.39 -5.31 4.42
N ALA A 484 33.56 -5.56 4.99
CA ALA A 484 34.78 -4.79 4.70
C ALA A 484 35.20 -4.91 3.23
N ALA A 485 35.18 -6.12 2.67
CA ALA A 485 35.52 -6.32 1.26
C ALA A 485 34.51 -5.63 0.32
N SER A 486 33.22 -5.73 0.61
CA SER A 486 32.16 -5.05 -0.15
C SER A 486 32.26 -3.52 -0.03
N ALA A 487 32.50 -3.00 1.18
CA ALA A 487 32.71 -1.58 1.46
C ALA A 487 33.91 -1.04 0.68
N LEU A 488 35.04 -1.75 0.67
CA LEU A 488 36.22 -1.38 -0.12
C LEU A 488 35.93 -1.35 -1.62
N ALA A 489 35.15 -2.30 -2.15
CA ALA A 489 34.79 -2.29 -3.57
C ALA A 489 33.95 -1.06 -3.93
N ARG A 490 33.05 -0.62 -3.05
CA ARG A 490 32.30 0.65 -3.20
C ARG A 490 33.20 1.88 -3.07
N LEU A 491 34.22 1.82 -2.23
CA LEU A 491 35.32 2.80 -2.13
C LEU A 491 36.43 2.54 -3.18
N ASN A 492 36.05 2.11 -4.38
CA ASN A 492 36.95 1.95 -5.54
C ASN A 492 38.17 1.02 -5.33
N ASP A 493 38.06 0.00 -4.47
CA ASP A 493 39.05 -1.07 -4.29
C ASP A 493 38.43 -2.47 -4.45
N SER A 494 38.25 -2.89 -5.70
CA SER A 494 37.60 -4.14 -6.11
C SER A 494 38.49 -5.39 -6.06
N ARG A 495 39.70 -5.31 -5.47
CA ARG A 495 40.69 -6.42 -5.46
C ARG A 495 40.41 -7.49 -4.40
N ASN A 496 39.37 -7.32 -3.59
CA ASN A 496 39.16 -8.10 -2.37
C ASN A 496 38.14 -9.24 -2.52
N GLU A 497 37.81 -9.64 -3.76
CA GLU A 497 36.87 -10.74 -4.03
C GLU A 497 37.29 -12.07 -3.41
N GLY A 498 38.61 -12.33 -3.32
CA GLY A 498 39.13 -13.56 -2.73
C GLY A 498 38.72 -13.70 -1.26
N VAL A 499 38.68 -12.60 -0.51
CA VAL A 499 38.20 -12.57 0.87
C VAL A 499 36.72 -12.96 0.91
N VAL A 500 35.89 -12.36 0.04
CA VAL A 500 34.46 -12.68 -0.03
C VAL A 500 34.23 -14.15 -0.34
N LEU A 501 34.89 -14.68 -1.37
CA LEU A 501 34.78 -16.09 -1.75
C LEU A 501 35.25 -17.06 -0.66
N THR A 502 36.28 -16.69 0.09
CA THR A 502 36.76 -17.51 1.22
C THR A 502 35.77 -17.48 2.39
N GLN A 503 35.23 -16.32 2.74
CA GLN A 503 34.30 -16.23 3.88
C GLN A 503 32.93 -16.84 3.54
N LEU A 504 32.40 -16.64 2.34
CA LEU A 504 31.15 -17.28 1.92
C LEU A 504 31.21 -18.82 1.99
N ARG A 505 32.37 -19.43 1.69
CA ARG A 505 32.57 -20.89 1.80
C ARG A 505 32.62 -21.41 3.24
N LYS A 506 32.79 -20.54 4.23
CA LYS A 506 32.78 -20.92 5.65
C LYS A 506 31.39 -20.80 6.28
N LEU A 507 30.46 -20.12 5.63
CA LEU A 507 29.10 -19.99 6.11
C LEU A 507 28.38 -21.33 6.02
N ASP A 508 27.40 -21.52 6.89
CA ASP A 508 26.47 -22.63 6.78
C ASP A 508 25.66 -22.48 5.48
N GLU A 509 25.30 -23.60 4.85
CA GLU A 509 24.60 -23.60 3.55
C GLU A 509 23.33 -22.74 3.56
N GLY A 510 22.64 -22.68 4.71
CA GLY A 510 21.44 -21.86 4.88
C GLY A 510 21.67 -20.35 4.88
N ASP A 511 22.88 -19.88 5.21
CA ASP A 511 23.23 -18.45 5.27
C ASP A 511 23.75 -17.92 3.91
N VAL A 512 24.23 -18.82 3.05
CA VAL A 512 24.83 -18.46 1.75
C VAL A 512 23.89 -17.61 0.89
N PRO A 513 22.60 -17.97 0.68
CA PRO A 513 21.68 -17.15 -0.11
C PRO A 513 21.63 -15.68 0.33
N PHE A 514 21.59 -15.44 1.65
CA PHE A 514 21.49 -14.10 2.24
C PHE A 514 22.79 -13.29 2.11
N ALA A 515 23.93 -13.97 2.04
CA ALA A 515 25.25 -13.35 1.90
C ALA A 515 25.67 -13.09 0.44
N LEU A 516 24.92 -13.58 -0.56
CA LEU A 516 25.26 -13.40 -1.98
C LEU A 516 25.35 -11.93 -2.42
N HIS A 517 24.66 -11.03 -1.74
CA HIS A 517 24.69 -9.59 -2.05
C HIS A 517 26.10 -8.98 -1.94
N PHE A 518 27.01 -9.57 -1.14
CA PHE A 518 28.41 -9.14 -1.05
C PHE A 518 29.20 -9.36 -2.34
N LEU A 519 28.72 -10.22 -3.26
CA LEU A 519 29.35 -10.46 -4.56
C LEU A 519 28.96 -9.41 -5.61
N VAL A 520 27.93 -8.60 -5.37
CA VAL A 520 27.42 -7.60 -6.33
C VAL A 520 28.52 -6.67 -6.90
N PRO A 521 29.49 -6.19 -6.10
CA PRO A 521 30.56 -5.31 -6.61
C PRO A 521 31.60 -6.01 -7.49
N PHE A 522 31.68 -7.35 -7.46
CA PHE A 522 32.79 -8.11 -8.04
C PHE A 522 32.41 -8.76 -9.37
N LYS A 523 33.27 -8.54 -10.37
CA LYS A 523 33.10 -9.08 -11.73
C LYS A 523 34.38 -9.79 -12.14
N SER A 524 34.44 -11.10 -11.94
CA SER A 524 35.62 -11.90 -12.25
C SER A 524 35.29 -13.34 -12.63
N PRO A 525 36.23 -14.03 -13.32
CA PRO A 525 36.08 -15.45 -13.60
C PRO A 525 35.90 -16.31 -12.33
N ALA A 526 36.54 -15.91 -11.22
CA ALA A 526 36.43 -16.62 -9.95
C ALA A 526 35.02 -16.51 -9.35
N VAL A 527 34.43 -15.32 -9.36
CA VAL A 527 33.04 -15.10 -8.91
C VAL A 527 32.06 -15.84 -9.81
N LYS A 528 32.24 -15.77 -11.14
CA LYS A 528 31.42 -16.54 -12.10
C LYS A 528 31.46 -18.04 -11.81
N ALA A 529 32.66 -18.61 -11.63
CA ALA A 529 32.83 -20.03 -11.35
C ALA A 529 32.14 -20.45 -10.05
N TYR A 530 32.29 -19.65 -8.99
CA TYR A 530 31.64 -19.88 -7.71
C TYR A 530 30.10 -19.85 -7.80
N LEU A 531 29.53 -18.89 -8.54
CA LEU A 531 28.08 -18.82 -8.75
C LEU A 531 27.54 -20.03 -9.55
N LEU A 532 28.30 -20.51 -10.53
CA LEU A 532 27.94 -21.73 -11.27
C LEU A 532 28.04 -22.99 -10.39
N GLU A 533 29.04 -23.07 -9.52
CA GLU A 533 29.21 -24.13 -8.52
C GLU A 533 28.01 -24.16 -7.55
N LEU A 534 27.63 -23.02 -6.97
CA LEU A 534 26.48 -22.91 -6.07
C LEU A 534 25.16 -23.29 -6.74
N ARG A 535 24.96 -22.88 -8.00
CA ARG A 535 23.78 -23.29 -8.78
C ARG A 535 23.75 -24.81 -8.99
N ALA A 536 24.91 -25.44 -9.22
CA ALA A 536 25.00 -26.87 -9.46
C ALA A 536 24.80 -27.71 -8.18
N SER A 537 25.18 -27.16 -7.01
CA SER A 537 24.97 -27.83 -5.72
C SER A 537 23.51 -27.79 -5.24
N GLY A 538 22.71 -26.83 -5.73
CA GLY A 538 21.32 -26.65 -5.31
C GLY A 538 21.15 -25.95 -3.96
N VAL A 539 22.22 -25.40 -3.40
CA VAL A 539 22.22 -24.62 -2.13
C VAL A 539 21.41 -23.32 -2.27
N VAL A 540 21.34 -22.78 -3.49
CA VAL A 540 20.70 -21.50 -3.84
C VAL A 540 19.74 -21.71 -5.00
N THR A 541 18.66 -20.93 -5.05
CA THR A 541 17.71 -21.03 -6.17
C THR A 541 18.32 -20.40 -7.44
N PRO A 542 17.88 -20.83 -8.64
CA PRO A 542 18.24 -20.13 -9.86
C PRO A 542 17.86 -18.65 -9.82
N GLY A 543 16.73 -18.28 -9.23
CA GLY A 543 16.27 -16.90 -9.12
C GLY A 543 17.24 -15.99 -8.37
N GLU A 544 17.94 -16.51 -7.35
CA GLU A 544 18.95 -15.79 -6.57
C GLU A 544 20.27 -15.59 -7.34
N VAL A 545 20.70 -16.60 -8.10
CA VAL A 545 22.01 -16.63 -8.75
C VAL A 545 22.04 -15.99 -10.13
N LEU A 546 20.98 -16.16 -10.93
CA LEU A 546 20.91 -15.66 -12.31
C LEU A 546 21.13 -14.13 -12.42
N PRO A 547 20.62 -13.28 -11.51
CA PRO A 547 20.93 -11.85 -11.49
C PRO A 547 22.43 -11.57 -11.35
N LEU A 548 23.13 -12.31 -10.46
CA LEU A 548 24.56 -12.12 -10.21
C LEU A 548 25.41 -12.65 -11.37
N LEU A 549 25.00 -13.77 -11.98
CA LEU A 549 25.63 -14.29 -13.19
C LEU A 549 25.51 -13.29 -14.35
N GLY A 550 24.35 -12.67 -14.57
CA GLY A 550 24.16 -11.67 -15.63
C GLY A 550 25.05 -10.43 -15.52
N ARG A 551 25.61 -10.16 -14.32
CA ARG A 551 26.59 -9.08 -14.10
C ARG A 551 28.02 -9.45 -14.52
N GLN A 552 28.31 -10.74 -14.68
CA GLN A 552 29.62 -11.26 -15.05
C GLN A 552 29.86 -11.14 -16.56
N GLN A 553 31.05 -11.53 -17.02
CA GLN A 553 31.35 -11.59 -18.45
C GLN A 553 30.49 -12.65 -19.15
N LEU A 554 29.71 -12.20 -20.13
CA LEU A 554 28.84 -13.03 -20.95
C LEU A 554 29.63 -13.78 -22.02
N ASP A 555 29.60 -15.10 -21.94
CA ASP A 555 29.89 -16.03 -23.02
C ASP A 555 28.60 -16.68 -23.52
N ASP A 556 28.72 -17.49 -24.57
CA ASP A 556 27.56 -18.12 -25.22
C ASP A 556 26.81 -19.06 -24.27
N GLU A 557 27.53 -19.81 -23.43
CA GLU A 557 26.94 -20.69 -22.42
C GLU A 557 26.08 -19.91 -21.42
N LEU A 558 26.59 -18.81 -20.86
CA LEU A 558 25.83 -18.00 -19.92
C LEU A 558 24.65 -17.30 -20.60
N ARG A 559 24.82 -16.87 -21.86
CA ARG A 559 23.73 -16.27 -22.63
C ARG A 559 22.60 -17.27 -22.86
N ASP A 560 22.93 -18.50 -23.20
CA ASP A 560 21.96 -19.57 -23.40
C ASP A 560 21.27 -19.95 -22.09
N LEU A 561 22.02 -20.03 -20.99
CA LEU A 561 21.45 -20.24 -19.66
C LEU A 561 20.41 -19.18 -19.31
N LEU A 562 20.76 -17.89 -19.40
CA LEU A 562 19.83 -16.80 -19.07
C LEU A 562 18.60 -16.79 -19.99
N ASN A 563 18.79 -17.06 -21.29
CA ASN A 563 17.71 -17.06 -22.27
C ASN A 563 16.75 -18.23 -22.14
N THR A 564 17.25 -19.40 -21.74
CA THR A 564 16.43 -20.59 -21.49
C THR A 564 15.65 -20.44 -20.18
N SER A 565 16.26 -19.86 -19.14
CA SER A 565 15.59 -19.57 -17.85
C SER A 565 14.44 -18.54 -17.94
N LEU A 566 14.36 -17.72 -19.00
CA LEU A 566 13.19 -16.85 -19.25
C LEU A 566 11.90 -17.63 -19.53
N LEU A 567 12.00 -18.92 -19.89
CA LEU A 567 10.89 -19.80 -20.22
C LEU A 567 10.67 -20.88 -19.14
N ASP A 568 11.28 -20.72 -17.97
CA ASP A 568 11.17 -21.67 -16.88
C ASP A 568 9.73 -21.74 -16.33
N THR A 569 9.35 -22.91 -15.82
CA THR A 569 8.05 -23.10 -15.15
C THR A 569 7.98 -22.36 -13.81
N ASP A 570 9.11 -22.13 -13.16
CA ASP A 570 9.20 -21.44 -11.88
C ASP A 570 9.30 -19.91 -12.04
N ASP A 571 8.44 -19.19 -11.32
CA ASP A 571 8.32 -17.73 -11.42
C ASP A 571 9.57 -17.01 -10.92
N ASP A 572 10.21 -17.49 -9.84
CA ASP A 572 11.42 -16.89 -9.27
C ASP A 572 12.61 -17.02 -10.22
N THR A 573 12.74 -18.20 -10.85
CA THR A 573 13.73 -18.45 -11.90
C THR A 573 13.54 -17.52 -13.10
N ARG A 574 12.30 -17.33 -13.59
CA ARG A 574 12.01 -16.37 -14.66
C ARG A 574 12.34 -14.94 -14.24
N ALA A 575 11.96 -14.53 -13.04
CA ALA A 575 12.26 -13.21 -12.47
C ALA A 575 13.78 -12.93 -12.36
N GLY A 576 14.55 -13.93 -11.90
CA GLY A 576 16.00 -13.88 -11.84
C GLY A 576 16.63 -13.78 -13.24
N ALA A 577 16.13 -14.57 -14.20
CA ALA A 577 16.57 -14.54 -15.59
C ALA A 577 16.33 -13.18 -16.24
N VAL A 578 15.16 -12.57 -16.05
CA VAL A 578 14.83 -11.21 -16.51
C VAL A 578 15.85 -10.20 -15.99
N THR A 579 16.16 -10.27 -14.70
CA THR A 579 17.16 -9.38 -14.08
C THR A 579 18.55 -9.63 -14.67
N GLY A 580 18.93 -10.90 -14.86
CA GLY A 580 20.21 -11.31 -15.45
C GLY A 580 20.40 -10.81 -16.87
N VAL A 581 19.43 -11.02 -17.77
CA VAL A 581 19.52 -10.53 -19.16
C VAL A 581 19.52 -9.01 -19.25
N ALA A 582 18.88 -8.32 -18.31
CA ALA A 582 18.85 -6.85 -18.27
C ALA A 582 20.19 -6.20 -17.87
N PHE A 583 21.14 -6.94 -17.27
CA PHE A 583 22.44 -6.37 -16.90
C PHE A 583 23.33 -6.03 -18.10
N SER A 584 23.15 -6.77 -19.20
CA SER A 584 24.06 -6.78 -20.35
C SER A 584 23.31 -7.02 -21.67
N GLY A 585 22.00 -6.74 -21.69
CA GLY A 585 21.11 -6.98 -22.83
C GLY A 585 21.19 -5.87 -23.87
N ASP A 586 20.76 -6.20 -25.09
CA ASP A 586 20.70 -5.27 -26.23
C ASP A 586 19.24 -4.94 -26.61
N ALA A 587 19.06 -4.28 -27.76
CA ALA A 587 17.73 -3.96 -28.28
C ALA A 587 16.88 -5.22 -28.59
N SER A 588 17.51 -6.38 -28.81
CA SER A 588 16.79 -7.66 -28.97
C SER A 588 16.19 -8.11 -27.64
N VAL A 589 16.97 -8.04 -26.56
CA VAL A 589 16.50 -8.34 -25.19
C VAL A 589 15.36 -7.40 -24.80
N ALA A 590 15.50 -6.08 -25.02
CA ALA A 590 14.45 -5.12 -24.70
C ALA A 590 13.12 -5.42 -25.43
N ARG A 591 13.19 -5.73 -26.74
CA ARG A 591 12.00 -6.13 -27.51
C ARG A 591 11.38 -7.42 -26.99
N ARG A 592 12.20 -8.43 -26.68
CA ARG A 592 11.72 -9.71 -26.13
C ARG A 592 11.06 -9.54 -24.77
N LEU A 593 11.64 -8.73 -23.87
CA LEU A 593 11.05 -8.44 -22.57
C LEU A 593 9.69 -7.75 -22.68
N ARG A 594 9.52 -6.79 -23.61
CA ARG A 594 8.20 -6.18 -23.89
C ARG A 594 7.17 -7.21 -24.35
N MET A 595 7.56 -8.14 -25.24
CA MET A 595 6.66 -9.23 -25.67
C MET A 595 6.31 -10.19 -24.52
N LEU A 596 7.30 -10.55 -23.70
CA LEU A 596 7.10 -11.42 -22.54
C LEU A 596 6.17 -10.78 -21.50
N TYR A 597 6.26 -9.46 -21.28
CA TYR A 597 5.40 -8.76 -20.34
C TYR A 597 3.91 -9.02 -20.59
N ASP A 598 3.49 -8.97 -21.85
CA ASP A 598 2.08 -9.15 -22.23
C ASP A 598 1.60 -10.60 -22.08
N GLN A 599 2.52 -11.56 -22.16
CA GLN A 599 2.24 -13.01 -22.07
C GLN A 599 2.44 -13.57 -20.65
N GLU A 600 3.20 -12.87 -19.82
CA GLU A 600 3.62 -13.36 -18.51
C GLU A 600 2.42 -13.44 -17.54
N PRO A 601 2.10 -14.59 -16.95
CA PRO A 601 1.01 -14.69 -15.97
C PRO A 601 1.34 -14.08 -14.60
N SER A 602 2.61 -14.00 -14.22
CA SER A 602 3.05 -13.59 -12.87
C SER A 602 3.28 -12.09 -12.76
N ASP A 603 2.59 -11.44 -11.81
CA ASP A 603 2.76 -10.01 -11.54
C ASP A 603 4.19 -9.69 -11.05
N ASP A 604 4.85 -10.61 -10.36
CA ASP A 604 6.22 -10.43 -9.86
C ASP A 604 7.25 -10.48 -10.99
N VAL A 605 7.08 -11.40 -11.93
CA VAL A 605 7.91 -11.44 -13.14
C VAL A 605 7.66 -10.21 -14.02
N ARG A 606 6.40 -9.79 -14.20
CA ARG A 606 6.08 -8.53 -14.90
C ARG A 606 6.74 -7.32 -14.26
N ARG A 607 6.75 -7.25 -12.92
CA ARG A 607 7.42 -6.19 -12.17
C ARG A 607 8.93 -6.19 -12.45
N ARG A 608 9.57 -7.36 -12.45
CA ARG A 608 10.98 -7.51 -12.82
C ARG A 608 11.25 -7.12 -14.26
N ILE A 609 10.31 -7.40 -15.18
CA ILE A 609 10.40 -6.96 -16.58
C ILE A 609 10.38 -5.43 -16.67
N VAL A 610 9.47 -4.76 -15.94
CA VAL A 610 9.42 -3.29 -15.89
C VAL A 610 10.76 -2.71 -15.44
N PHE A 611 11.33 -3.21 -14.33
CA PHE A 611 12.64 -2.76 -13.85
C PHE A 611 13.79 -3.12 -14.80
N GLY A 612 13.74 -4.30 -15.43
CA GLY A 612 14.73 -4.73 -16.41
C GLY A 612 14.76 -3.84 -17.66
N LEU A 613 13.58 -3.48 -18.18
CA LEU A 613 13.43 -2.51 -19.27
C LEU A 613 13.91 -1.12 -18.85
N GLY A 614 13.54 -0.67 -17.66
CA GLY A 614 14.03 0.59 -17.09
C GLY A 614 15.54 0.66 -17.03
N ARG A 615 16.18 -0.42 -16.57
CA ARG A 615 17.64 -0.54 -16.53
C ARG A 615 18.28 -0.45 -17.92
N LEU A 616 17.76 -1.18 -18.90
CA LEU A 616 18.24 -1.13 -20.29
C LEU A 616 18.10 0.30 -20.86
N ALA A 617 16.97 0.95 -20.61
CA ALA A 617 16.70 2.33 -21.01
C ALA A 617 17.62 3.36 -20.31
N GLN A 618 18.03 3.12 -19.05
CA GLN A 618 19.04 3.91 -18.36
C GLN A 618 20.43 3.76 -19.00
N GLN A 619 20.73 2.60 -19.58
CA GLN A 619 21.95 2.35 -20.36
C GLN A 619 21.86 2.89 -21.81
N GLY A 620 20.75 3.51 -22.19
CA GLY A 620 20.52 4.06 -23.53
C GLY A 620 19.95 3.05 -24.54
N VAL A 621 19.64 1.82 -24.13
CA VAL A 621 19.06 0.80 -25.00
C VAL A 621 17.55 1.04 -25.12
N GLU A 622 17.06 1.34 -26.33
CA GLU A 622 15.61 1.44 -26.62
C GLU A 622 14.85 2.38 -25.66
N ARG A 623 15.48 3.48 -25.23
CA ARG A 623 14.95 4.36 -24.16
C ARG A 623 13.58 4.93 -24.51
N GLU A 624 13.44 5.57 -25.66
CA GLU A 624 12.19 6.23 -26.07
C GLU A 624 11.04 5.23 -26.16
N SER A 625 11.26 4.10 -26.85
CA SER A 625 10.27 3.03 -26.96
C SER A 625 9.93 2.39 -25.61
N THR A 626 10.87 2.37 -24.65
CA THR A 626 10.60 1.90 -23.29
C THR A 626 9.73 2.89 -22.52
N VAL A 627 10.01 4.18 -22.60
CA VAL A 627 9.19 5.23 -21.98
C VAL A 627 7.77 5.20 -22.54
N GLU A 628 7.62 5.12 -23.87
CA GLU A 628 6.31 5.02 -24.51
C GLU A 628 5.53 3.78 -24.05
N PHE A 629 6.18 2.62 -24.03
CA PHE A 629 5.60 1.38 -23.52
C PHE A 629 5.15 1.53 -22.06
N LEU A 630 5.99 2.06 -21.17
CA LEU A 630 5.67 2.20 -19.75
C LEU A 630 4.54 3.23 -19.52
N ARG A 631 4.47 4.33 -20.28
CA ARG A 631 3.34 5.28 -20.21
C ARG A 631 2.02 4.62 -20.56
N ASP A 632 2.00 3.86 -21.64
CA ASP A 632 0.80 3.13 -22.04
C ASP A 632 0.39 2.09 -20.99
N ARG A 633 1.34 1.33 -20.45
CA ARG A 633 1.07 0.38 -19.36
C ARG A 633 0.67 1.07 -18.04
N LEU A 634 1.11 2.30 -17.78
CA LEU A 634 0.66 3.06 -16.62
C LEU A 634 -0.79 3.53 -16.77
N ALA A 635 -1.21 3.90 -17.98
CA ALA A 635 -2.56 4.34 -18.29
C ALA A 635 -3.57 3.20 -18.38
N HIS A 636 -3.18 2.08 -19.01
CA HIS A 636 -4.10 1.00 -19.41
C HIS A 636 -3.75 -0.38 -18.81
N GLY A 637 -2.67 -0.49 -18.03
CA GLY A 637 -2.16 -1.77 -17.52
C GLY A 637 -2.64 -2.14 -16.11
N ASN A 638 -1.98 -3.15 -15.53
CA ASN A 638 -2.33 -3.70 -14.22
C ASN A 638 -2.10 -2.66 -13.10
N GLN A 639 -3.15 -2.42 -12.29
CA GLN A 639 -3.10 -1.49 -11.16
C GLN A 639 -2.00 -1.81 -10.15
N ARG A 640 -1.73 -3.10 -9.89
CA ARG A 640 -0.67 -3.55 -8.97
C ARG A 640 0.73 -3.15 -9.43
N LEU A 641 0.92 -2.94 -10.73
CA LEU A 641 2.21 -2.57 -11.32
C LEU A 641 2.37 -1.05 -11.47
N ARG A 642 1.31 -0.25 -11.26
CA ARG A 642 1.35 1.20 -11.48
C ARG A 642 2.45 1.89 -10.70
N PHE A 643 2.67 1.53 -9.43
CA PHE A 643 3.75 2.09 -8.65
C PHE A 643 5.13 1.77 -9.26
N SER A 644 5.39 0.50 -9.60
CA SER A 644 6.68 0.09 -10.16
C SER A 644 6.93 0.72 -11.53
N THR A 645 5.88 0.85 -12.34
CA THR A 645 5.91 1.55 -13.63
C THR A 645 6.15 3.04 -13.47
N ALA A 646 5.44 3.72 -12.56
CA ALA A 646 5.61 5.14 -12.28
C ALA A 646 7.01 5.45 -11.70
N LEU A 647 7.49 4.61 -10.76
CA LEU A 647 8.85 4.72 -10.22
C LEU A 647 9.90 4.57 -11.33
N THR A 648 9.72 3.61 -12.24
CA THR A 648 10.65 3.39 -13.36
C THR A 648 10.62 4.54 -14.36
N LEU A 649 9.44 5.10 -14.66
CA LEU A 649 9.31 6.30 -15.49
C LEU A 649 10.04 7.49 -14.85
N LEU A 650 9.83 7.72 -13.55
CA LEU A 650 10.49 8.81 -12.82
C LEU A 650 12.02 8.64 -12.81
N GLN A 651 12.51 7.40 -12.65
CA GLN A 651 13.93 7.05 -12.80
C GLN A 651 14.49 7.32 -14.20
N LEU A 652 13.63 7.34 -15.22
CA LEU A 652 13.96 7.70 -16.59
C LEU A 652 13.75 9.20 -16.88
N GLY A 653 13.50 10.02 -15.85
CA GLY A 653 13.27 11.46 -15.98
C GLY A 653 11.89 11.80 -16.52
N ASP A 654 10.93 10.88 -16.45
CA ASP A 654 9.56 11.09 -16.88
C ASP A 654 8.64 11.23 -15.65
N PRO A 655 8.07 12.42 -15.38
CA PRO A 655 7.23 12.64 -14.21
C PRO A 655 5.82 12.04 -14.32
N THR A 656 5.50 11.31 -15.40
CA THR A 656 4.19 10.66 -15.57
C THR A 656 3.93 9.69 -14.41
N GLY A 657 2.95 10.01 -13.57
CA GLY A 657 2.61 9.22 -12.38
C GLY A 657 3.42 9.55 -11.13
N ILE A 658 4.12 10.70 -11.07
CA ILE A 658 4.87 11.15 -9.89
C ILE A 658 4.02 11.16 -8.62
N ASP A 659 2.73 11.50 -8.71
CA ASP A 659 1.81 11.49 -7.56
C ASP A 659 1.67 10.08 -6.98
N ILE A 660 1.65 9.03 -7.81
CA ILE A 660 1.62 7.64 -7.36
C ILE A 660 2.90 7.30 -6.55
N VAL A 661 4.04 7.86 -6.95
CA VAL A 661 5.31 7.67 -6.25
C VAL A 661 5.31 8.45 -4.93
N ARG A 662 4.80 9.68 -4.91
CA ARG A 662 4.65 10.52 -3.71
C ARG A 662 3.68 9.90 -2.70
N ASP A 663 2.50 9.49 -3.13
CA ASP A 663 1.50 8.82 -2.30
C ASP A 663 2.08 7.57 -1.66
N ARG A 664 2.82 6.77 -2.45
CA ARG A 664 3.46 5.56 -1.92
C ARG A 664 4.63 5.85 -0.99
N ALA A 665 5.36 6.94 -1.22
CA ALA A 665 6.43 7.39 -0.34
C ALA A 665 5.88 7.94 0.99
N ALA A 666 4.72 8.59 0.97
CA ALA A 666 4.05 9.06 2.19
C ALA A 666 3.59 7.91 3.10
N LEU A 667 3.31 6.73 2.53
CA LEU A 667 2.99 5.51 3.30
C LEU A 667 4.20 4.93 4.06
N PHE A 668 5.42 5.47 3.88
CA PHE A 668 6.60 5.09 4.66
C PHE A 668 6.35 5.24 6.17
N ASP A 669 5.60 6.26 6.56
CA ASP A 669 5.32 6.59 7.96
C ASP A 669 4.23 5.70 8.57
N GLU A 670 3.52 4.90 7.76
CA GLU A 670 2.38 4.08 8.21
C GLU A 670 2.69 2.58 8.37
N SER A 671 3.86 2.10 7.93
CA SER A 671 4.20 0.67 7.97
C SER A 671 5.71 0.44 7.99
N PHE A 672 6.22 -0.03 9.14
CA PHE A 672 7.62 -0.41 9.34
C PHE A 672 8.12 -1.55 8.41
N ASP A 673 7.23 -2.21 7.66
CA ASP A 673 7.51 -3.50 7.01
C ASP A 673 7.64 -3.49 5.48
N ARG A 674 7.59 -2.33 4.79
CA ARG A 674 7.66 -2.28 3.31
C ARG A 674 8.81 -1.44 2.76
N TYR A 675 10.05 -1.85 3.05
CA TYR A 675 11.28 -1.15 2.65
C TYR A 675 11.64 -1.27 1.15
N ASP A 676 11.42 -2.42 0.51
CA ASP A 676 12.04 -2.76 -0.79
C ASP A 676 11.65 -1.86 -1.96
N LEU A 677 10.52 -1.14 -1.84
CA LEU A 677 9.98 -0.28 -2.89
C LEU A 677 9.94 1.21 -2.50
N VAL A 678 10.01 1.53 -1.20
CA VAL A 678 9.84 2.90 -0.71
C VAL A 678 11.16 3.66 -0.66
N ALA A 679 12.25 3.03 -0.23
CA ALA A 679 13.57 3.67 -0.23
C ALA A 679 14.03 4.10 -1.64
N PRO A 680 13.85 3.28 -2.71
CA PRO A 680 14.08 3.74 -4.08
C PRO A 680 13.20 4.92 -4.48
N ALA A 681 11.93 4.97 -4.05
CA ALA A 681 11.04 6.09 -4.34
C ALA A 681 11.50 7.38 -3.69
N LEU A 682 11.83 7.36 -2.38
CA LEU A 682 12.36 8.52 -1.66
C LEU A 682 13.65 9.04 -2.31
N LYS A 683 14.57 8.15 -2.68
CA LYS A 683 15.82 8.53 -3.35
C LYS A 683 15.58 9.19 -4.70
N VAL A 684 14.65 8.64 -5.50
CA VAL A 684 14.34 9.17 -6.83
C VAL A 684 13.59 10.49 -6.73
N LEU A 685 12.65 10.62 -5.78
CA LEU A 685 11.95 11.88 -5.50
C LEU A 685 12.92 12.96 -5.04
N ALA A 686 13.82 12.66 -4.10
CA ALA A 686 14.83 13.61 -3.64
C ALA A 686 15.74 14.08 -4.78
N ALA A 687 16.16 13.17 -5.67
CA ALA A 687 16.94 13.51 -6.86
C ALA A 687 16.14 14.38 -7.84
N TYR A 688 14.86 14.06 -8.06
CA TYR A 688 13.95 14.83 -8.91
C TYR A 688 13.74 16.25 -8.35
N ASP A 689 13.38 16.38 -7.07
CA ASP A 689 13.14 17.66 -6.41
C ASP A 689 14.42 18.51 -6.33
N ALA A 690 15.59 17.90 -6.16
CA ALA A 690 16.88 18.60 -6.24
C ALA A 690 17.18 19.13 -7.65
N SER A 691 16.74 18.42 -8.70
CA SER A 691 16.89 18.84 -10.09
C SER A 691 15.86 19.89 -10.55
N ASP A 692 14.70 19.95 -9.89
CA ASP A 692 13.59 20.86 -10.20
C ASP A 692 13.63 22.17 -9.39
N ARG A 693 14.58 22.32 -8.45
CA ARG A 693 14.83 23.60 -7.78
C ARG A 693 15.36 24.60 -8.81
N PRO A 694 14.69 25.75 -9.04
CA PRO A 694 15.27 26.80 -9.86
C PRO A 694 16.59 27.22 -9.20
N THR A 695 17.69 27.19 -9.96
CA THR A 695 18.97 27.76 -9.53
C THR A 695 18.71 29.20 -9.12
N ALA A 696 18.65 29.47 -7.81
CA ALA A 696 18.71 30.82 -7.30
C ALA A 696 20.02 31.42 -7.83
N GLY A 697 19.88 32.39 -8.74
CA GLY A 697 20.98 33.00 -9.43
C GLY A 697 22.02 33.50 -8.43
N VAL A 698 23.24 33.02 -8.59
CA VAL A 698 24.42 33.76 -8.14
C VAL A 698 24.49 35.00 -9.03
N ALA A 699 24.10 36.13 -8.46
CA ALA A 699 24.43 37.48 -8.93
C ALA A 699 24.99 38.27 -7.75
#